data_AF-A0A0V0QFM5-F1
#
_entry.id   AF-A0A0V0QFM5-F1
#
_cell.length_a   1.000
_cell.length_b   1.000
_cell.length_c   1.000
_cell.angle_alpha   90.00
_cell.angle_beta   90.00
_cell.angle_gamma   90.00
#
_symmetry.space_group_name_H-M   'P 1'
#
loop_
_entity.id
_entity.type
_entity.pdbx_description
1 polymer ?
#
loop_
_entity_poly.entity_id
_entity_poly.type
_entity_poly.pdbx_seq_one_letter_code
_entity_poly.pdbx_strand_id
1 'polypeptide(L)'
;MATVLDTPFTEDQKEYYVQYGRVNARPPGTGKTYLGLKIVEQLLLNKKKWNKNHAPVIVFCQTNHALDQFLRQALKITDNLIRVGSQSKEPLLEKYNLTEIRQEQQKYDFFIKNSLEDNVQILRGADIVGFTISGGAKYSEHIKLIEPQIVVIEEASEILESQTLSVINEGLKHLIMIGDHRQLTPILQCHELKEKNWNISLFERLIRNNIPSSFLGIQKRMRPEIANYIREIYGEDYKDDESVKSYEDVKGFQGNVQLFSYQVDQNKIEHRKKNTKTIVNKYEAEILANLLFYILEIQQYTMEQVTVLSMYTGQVDELQKQIYEILKFQLCISQEKYKQYFEYKEKLKITSVDSFQGQESEIILLSTVRSNKDNFAGFLTEENRVNVAFSRARKGLFVIGNFELLYDQWQEDNIWTKIIDLSKKQGHYQENHFKLQCLCHKQNFSVYSANDIQKFIYYQPCKLKCGQKLSCAQFFYRSGSLLRFEIKPHQIDNDFDWNDPGRLIYNQLVVITNKTFDEDKTFMATVVNTAFSEESKKQYKKNKRIKVKLLLFNQDICQFMDQIDSFKSEEIFIYESVTYFDQYRNTLNALKRIEKNNFPFQNQILKLSTSIKQPTYINDSNKVFSFTLNKQDPISYSDINNPSIQYQNLTSDQWNLDYKQVLNKFQYEAFKNTFQRELSLIQGPPGTGKTYLGLKIVEYLIQNKKKWSSNKRPIVIFCQTNHALDQFLRLVLQITKNLVRVGGQSKELELQENNLQYLKQKGKFRSTLQILKMADVVGILQNFKLIQQTQLQLIAILLFLGFTISGGAKYIDLLAELQPQIVIIEEAAEILESQTLSVINEGLKHLIMIGDHKQLRPIMQSQEIINNNWNISLFERLIRNNIPSSFLGIQKRMRPEIADYIRLIYGNEYQDDESVKTYEDVKGFSSNVQLFSYQVCDRKIEQKQKYTKTIVNKYEAETLANLLLYILEIKQYTMEQITVLSMYTGQVKELKQQIYIMLRNQMFKSKENEKYYQNFKERIRITSVDSFQGEESEIILLSTVRSNRKQIAGFLTEENRINVAFSRARKGLFVIGNFELLYKARQENNIWTKVVDLSKKKGHYQQNHFKLQCRCHKKSYIVQSAKEIQNFIDQKICKQPCGQKLGCGHECDQICHIQPCTKCTQECV
;
A
#
# COMPACT_ATOMS: atom_id res chain seq x y z
N MET A 1 -2.16 -28.42 -42.40
CA MET A 1 -2.25 -28.83 -40.99
C MET A 1 -3.68 -29.19 -40.58
N ALA A 2 -4.72 -28.38 -40.86
CA ALA A 2 -6.12 -28.73 -40.52
C ALA A 2 -6.59 -30.08 -41.08
N THR A 3 -6.17 -30.42 -42.30
CA THR A 3 -6.46 -31.71 -42.97
C THR A 3 -5.62 -32.89 -42.47
N VAL A 4 -4.60 -32.65 -41.64
CA VAL A 4 -3.58 -33.64 -41.19
C VAL A 4 -3.93 -34.29 -39.84
N LEU A 5 -4.82 -33.67 -39.05
CA LEU A 5 -5.15 -34.14 -37.70
C LEU A 5 -6.26 -35.20 -37.67
N ASP A 6 -7.16 -35.18 -38.65
CA ASP A 6 -8.24 -36.18 -38.82
C ASP A 6 -7.89 -37.27 -39.87
N THR A 7 -6.70 -37.22 -40.48
CA THR A 7 -6.26 -38.24 -41.44
C THR A 7 -5.69 -39.45 -40.70
N PRO A 8 -6.16 -40.68 -40.97
CA PRO A 8 -5.54 -41.89 -40.46
C PRO A 8 -4.08 -41.97 -40.89
N PHE A 9 -3.20 -42.50 -40.03
CA PHE A 9 -1.84 -42.81 -40.44
C PHE A 9 -1.84 -43.84 -41.59
N THR A 10 -0.98 -43.63 -42.59
CA THR A 10 -0.72 -44.67 -43.60
C THR A 10 -0.08 -45.89 -42.94
N GLU A 11 -0.14 -47.06 -43.56
CA GLU A 11 0.49 -48.28 -43.02
C GLU A 11 2.01 -48.09 -42.80
N ASP A 12 2.72 -47.43 -43.71
CA ASP A 12 4.14 -47.09 -43.56
C ASP A 12 4.40 -46.20 -42.32
N GLN A 13 3.49 -45.25 -42.05
CA GLN A 13 3.59 -44.38 -40.87
C GLN A 13 3.33 -45.17 -39.58
N LYS A 14 2.37 -46.10 -39.59
CA LYS A 14 2.12 -46.99 -38.46
C LYS A 14 3.33 -47.87 -38.19
N GLU A 15 3.93 -48.47 -39.22
CA GLU A 15 5.11 -49.33 -39.10
C GLU A 15 6.30 -48.56 -38.50
N TYR A 16 6.54 -47.32 -38.95
CA TYR A 16 7.57 -46.45 -38.37
C TYR A 16 7.36 -46.21 -36.86
N TYR A 17 6.15 -45.86 -36.43
CA TYR A 17 5.87 -45.63 -35.01
C TYR A 17 5.87 -46.92 -34.18
N VAL A 18 5.51 -48.06 -34.76
CA VAL A 18 5.62 -49.39 -34.11
C VAL A 18 7.09 -49.76 -33.89
N GLN A 19 7.96 -49.44 -34.85
CA GLN A 19 9.38 -49.76 -34.81
C GLN A 19 10.17 -48.86 -33.84
N TYR A 20 9.91 -47.54 -33.84
CA TYR A 20 10.73 -46.56 -33.12
C TYR A 20 10.02 -45.83 -31.95
N GLY A 21 8.69 -45.90 -31.90
CA GLY A 21 7.85 -45.27 -30.88
C GLY A 21 7.41 -46.25 -29.78
N ARG A 22 7.39 -45.77 -28.54
CA ARG A 22 6.76 -46.48 -27.42
C ARG A 22 5.80 -45.55 -26.71
N VAL A 23 4.50 -45.86 -26.80
CA VAL A 23 3.40 -45.09 -26.20
C VAL A 23 2.95 -45.76 -24.91
N ASN A 24 3.00 -45.06 -23.79
CA ASN A 24 2.60 -45.59 -22.49
C ASN A 24 1.42 -44.80 -21.93
N ALA A 25 0.21 -45.36 -22.05
CA ALA A 25 -1.04 -44.81 -21.52
C ALA A 25 -1.20 -45.19 -20.05
N ARG A 26 -1.19 -44.20 -19.17
CA ARG A 26 -1.14 -44.47 -17.73
C ARG A 26 -2.22 -43.67 -17.01
N PRO A 27 -3.27 -44.32 -16.48
CA PRO A 27 -4.27 -43.68 -15.62
C PRO A 27 -3.67 -43.06 -14.34
N PRO A 28 -4.43 -42.24 -13.60
CA PRO A 28 -3.99 -41.66 -12.33
C PRO A 28 -3.55 -42.73 -11.33
N GLY A 29 -2.57 -42.43 -10.48
CA GLY A 29 -2.16 -43.32 -9.38
C GLY A 29 -1.38 -44.59 -9.77
N THR A 30 -1.08 -44.79 -11.05
CA THR A 30 -0.39 -46.00 -11.57
C THR A 30 1.14 -45.87 -11.62
N GLY A 31 1.70 -44.75 -11.16
CA GLY A 31 3.14 -44.53 -11.08
C GLY A 31 3.80 -44.02 -12.37
N LYS A 32 3.15 -43.09 -13.11
CA LYS A 32 3.62 -42.58 -14.41
C LYS A 32 5.08 -42.10 -14.39
N THR A 33 5.41 -41.18 -13.49
CA THR A 33 6.75 -40.60 -13.34
C THR A 33 7.75 -41.64 -12.84
N TYR A 34 7.35 -42.52 -11.91
CA TYR A 34 8.21 -43.60 -11.40
C TYR A 34 8.67 -44.54 -12.51
N LEU A 35 7.76 -45.01 -13.38
CA LEU A 35 8.15 -45.87 -14.48
C LEU A 35 8.93 -45.10 -15.56
N GLY A 36 8.65 -43.79 -15.78
CA GLY A 36 9.51 -42.95 -16.61
C GLY A 36 10.95 -42.91 -16.12
N LEU A 37 11.15 -42.76 -14.81
CA LEU A 37 12.47 -42.81 -14.18
C LEU A 37 13.11 -44.19 -14.26
N LYS A 38 12.36 -45.28 -14.07
CA LYS A 38 12.88 -46.65 -14.24
C LYS A 38 13.31 -46.94 -15.67
N ILE A 39 12.60 -46.41 -16.66
CA ILE A 39 13.02 -46.48 -18.06
C ILE A 39 14.35 -45.74 -18.24
N VAL A 40 14.46 -44.49 -17.76
CA VAL A 40 15.71 -43.72 -17.85
C VAL A 40 16.86 -44.41 -17.12
N GLU A 41 16.63 -44.97 -15.93
CA GLU A 41 17.62 -45.76 -15.17
C GLU A 41 18.14 -46.94 -16.00
N GLN A 42 17.25 -47.72 -16.61
CA GLN A 42 17.64 -48.85 -17.46
C GLN A 42 18.39 -48.41 -18.73
N LEU A 43 17.99 -47.28 -19.32
CA LEU A 43 18.68 -46.70 -20.48
C LEU A 43 20.10 -46.26 -20.10
N LEU A 44 20.28 -45.61 -18.95
CA LEU A 44 21.60 -45.18 -18.47
C LEU A 44 22.48 -46.37 -18.09
N LEU A 45 21.95 -47.39 -17.40
CA LEU A 45 22.68 -48.63 -17.09
C LEU A 45 23.22 -49.32 -18.36
N ASN A 46 22.50 -49.19 -19.48
CA ASN A 46 22.88 -49.76 -20.77
C ASN A 46 23.45 -48.72 -21.75
N LYS A 47 23.85 -47.51 -21.30
CA LYS A 47 24.29 -46.39 -22.16
C LYS A 47 25.34 -46.82 -23.20
N LYS A 48 26.31 -47.65 -22.80
CA LYS A 48 27.38 -48.17 -23.69
C LYS A 48 26.87 -48.99 -24.90
N LYS A 49 25.68 -49.60 -24.82
CA LYS A 49 25.14 -50.46 -25.89
C LYS A 49 24.48 -49.67 -27.01
N TRP A 50 23.85 -48.55 -26.70
CA TRP A 50 23.11 -47.74 -27.69
C TRP A 50 23.81 -46.42 -28.04
N ASN A 51 24.67 -45.90 -27.16
CA ASN A 51 25.20 -44.54 -27.29
C ASN A 51 26.68 -44.50 -27.69
N LYS A 52 26.97 -44.65 -28.98
CA LYS A 52 28.34 -44.54 -29.51
C LYS A 52 28.89 -43.10 -29.48
N ASN A 53 28.01 -42.09 -29.54
CA ASN A 53 28.38 -40.66 -29.67
C ASN A 53 28.31 -39.88 -28.35
N HIS A 54 28.11 -40.56 -27.21
CA HIS A 54 28.01 -39.96 -25.88
C HIS A 54 26.87 -38.93 -25.71
N ALA A 55 25.81 -38.99 -26.54
CA ALA A 55 24.68 -38.07 -26.47
C ALA A 55 23.82 -38.27 -25.20
N PRO A 56 23.29 -37.22 -24.57
CA PRO A 56 22.43 -37.35 -23.39
C PRO A 56 21.06 -37.95 -23.73
N VAL A 57 20.39 -38.51 -22.72
CA VAL A 57 18.94 -38.74 -22.78
C VAL A 57 18.24 -37.39 -22.57
N ILE A 58 17.44 -36.95 -23.55
CA ILE A 58 16.70 -35.70 -23.41
C ILE A 58 15.32 -35.97 -22.83
N VAL A 59 14.94 -35.21 -21.80
CA VAL A 59 13.63 -35.28 -21.15
C VAL A 59 12.89 -33.97 -21.39
N PHE A 60 11.68 -34.06 -21.95
CA PHE A 60 10.75 -32.93 -22.09
C PHE A 60 9.56 -33.09 -21.15
N CYS A 61 9.21 -32.02 -20.45
CA CYS A 61 7.98 -31.90 -19.67
C CYS A 61 7.19 -30.67 -20.11
N GLN A 62 5.86 -30.67 -19.91
CA GLN A 62 5.01 -29.53 -20.28
C GLN A 62 5.29 -28.30 -19.41
N THR A 63 5.53 -28.49 -18.11
CA THR A 63 5.70 -27.41 -17.12
C THR A 63 7.05 -27.47 -16.42
N ASN A 64 7.50 -26.31 -15.89
CA ASN A 64 8.70 -26.26 -15.03
C ASN A 64 8.55 -27.13 -13.78
N HIS A 65 7.35 -27.23 -13.22
CA HIS A 65 7.10 -28.05 -12.02
C HIS A 65 7.28 -29.54 -12.32
N ALA A 66 6.69 -30.04 -13.41
CA ALA A 66 6.86 -31.42 -13.85
C ALA A 66 8.33 -31.74 -14.14
N LEU A 67 9.04 -30.83 -14.83
CA LEU A 67 10.47 -30.97 -15.08
C LEU A 67 11.28 -31.06 -13.79
N ASP A 68 11.04 -30.16 -12.83
CA ASP A 68 11.75 -30.13 -11.55
C ASP A 68 11.47 -31.42 -10.74
N GLN A 69 10.22 -31.89 -10.72
CA GLN A 69 9.83 -33.12 -10.04
C GLN A 69 10.47 -34.37 -10.66
N PHE A 70 10.56 -34.43 -11.99
CA PHE A 70 11.22 -35.51 -12.71
C PHE A 70 12.72 -35.50 -12.43
N LEU A 71 13.40 -34.37 -12.64
CA LEU A 71 14.85 -34.25 -12.47
C LEU A 71 15.28 -34.44 -11.02
N ARG A 72 14.50 -33.98 -10.03
CA ARG A 72 14.78 -34.22 -8.61
C ARG A 72 14.81 -35.71 -8.27
N GLN A 73 13.95 -36.50 -8.88
CA GLN A 73 13.99 -37.95 -8.70
C GLN A 73 15.10 -38.60 -9.53
N ALA A 74 15.42 -38.04 -10.70
CA ALA A 74 16.54 -38.49 -11.53
C ALA A 74 17.90 -38.30 -10.83
N LEU A 75 18.03 -37.35 -9.89
CA LEU A 75 19.21 -37.23 -9.02
C LEU A 75 19.49 -38.48 -8.18
N LYS A 76 18.49 -39.35 -7.97
CA LYS A 76 18.72 -40.66 -7.31
C LYS A 76 19.41 -41.67 -8.22
N ILE A 77 19.47 -41.38 -9.52
CA ILE A 77 20.01 -42.27 -10.58
C ILE A 77 21.38 -41.76 -11.05
N THR A 78 21.52 -40.46 -11.30
CA THR A 78 22.78 -39.84 -11.74
C THR A 78 22.90 -38.41 -11.21
N ASP A 79 24.11 -38.02 -10.84
CA ASP A 79 24.47 -36.63 -10.53
C ASP A 79 24.87 -35.83 -11.78
N ASN A 80 25.04 -36.49 -12.94
CA ASN A 80 25.43 -35.84 -14.19
C ASN A 80 24.20 -35.46 -15.02
N LEU A 81 23.39 -34.54 -14.52
CA LEU A 81 22.23 -34.01 -15.24
C LEU A 81 22.28 -32.49 -15.40
N ILE A 82 21.65 -31.98 -16.45
CA ILE A 82 21.55 -30.55 -16.72
C ILE A 82 20.10 -30.16 -16.93
N ARG A 83 19.68 -29.10 -16.24
CA ARG A 83 18.37 -28.48 -16.37
C ARG A 83 18.47 -27.22 -17.23
N VAL A 84 17.69 -27.14 -18.31
CA VAL A 84 17.70 -26.02 -19.25
C VAL A 84 16.38 -25.25 -19.21
N GLY A 85 16.45 -23.94 -18.93
CA GLY A 85 15.27 -23.06 -18.82
C GLY A 85 15.45 -21.97 -17.75
N SER A 86 14.38 -21.21 -17.47
CA SER A 86 14.34 -20.21 -16.37
C SER A 86 14.73 -20.83 -15.02
N GLN A 87 15.13 -20.03 -14.02
CA GLN A 87 15.52 -20.54 -12.69
C GLN A 87 14.50 -21.54 -12.11
N SER A 88 15.01 -22.64 -11.55
CA SER A 88 14.20 -23.66 -10.86
C SER A 88 13.66 -23.09 -9.56
N LYS A 89 12.47 -23.54 -9.15
CA LYS A 89 11.98 -23.26 -7.79
C LYS A 89 12.44 -24.31 -6.77
N GLU A 90 13.11 -25.37 -7.23
CA GLU A 90 13.68 -26.43 -6.40
C GLU A 90 15.16 -26.12 -6.12
N PRO A 91 15.54 -25.80 -4.87
CA PRO A 91 16.91 -25.40 -4.52
C PRO A 91 17.95 -26.48 -4.87
N LEU A 92 17.57 -27.77 -4.79
CA LEU A 92 18.47 -28.88 -5.13
C LEU A 92 18.90 -28.88 -6.61
N LEU A 93 18.07 -28.33 -7.50
CA LEU A 93 18.30 -28.30 -8.95
C LEU A 93 19.01 -27.03 -9.43
N GLU A 94 19.21 -26.04 -8.56
CA GLU A 94 19.77 -24.74 -8.93
C GLU A 94 21.20 -24.88 -9.49
N LYS A 95 22.05 -25.68 -8.81
CA LYS A 95 23.42 -25.97 -9.26
C LYS A 95 23.51 -26.77 -10.56
N TYR A 96 22.44 -27.45 -10.95
CA TYR A 96 22.37 -28.21 -12.20
C TYR A 96 21.76 -27.38 -13.35
N ASN A 97 21.42 -26.12 -13.12
CA ASN A 97 20.91 -25.24 -14.17
C ASN A 97 22.03 -24.81 -15.12
N LEU A 98 21.81 -24.91 -16.43
CA LEU A 98 22.79 -24.51 -17.45
C LEU A 98 23.31 -23.08 -17.24
N THR A 99 22.48 -22.16 -16.74
CA THR A 99 22.86 -20.77 -16.48
C THR A 99 23.83 -20.62 -15.31
N GLU A 100 23.70 -21.46 -14.28
CA GLU A 100 24.60 -21.46 -13.12
C GLU A 100 25.92 -22.18 -13.46
N ILE A 101 25.84 -23.32 -14.16
CA ILE A 101 27.02 -24.04 -14.66
C ILE A 101 27.91 -23.12 -15.51
N ARG A 102 27.31 -22.29 -16.40
CA ARG A 102 28.04 -21.28 -17.18
C ARG A 102 28.70 -20.21 -16.31
N GLN A 103 27.96 -19.67 -15.33
CA GLN A 103 28.49 -18.64 -14.43
C GLN A 103 29.66 -19.16 -13.61
N GLU A 104 29.62 -20.44 -13.23
CA GLU A 104 30.72 -21.08 -12.51
C GLU A 104 31.94 -21.30 -13.42
N GLN A 105 31.76 -21.80 -14.64
CA GLN A 105 32.85 -22.00 -15.59
C GLN A 105 33.52 -20.67 -16.02
N GLN A 106 32.75 -19.59 -16.18
CA GLN A 106 33.29 -18.25 -16.49
C GLN A 106 34.16 -17.66 -15.37
N LYS A 107 34.07 -18.15 -14.13
CA LYS A 107 34.97 -17.72 -13.05
C LYS A 107 36.38 -18.28 -13.22
N TYR A 108 36.52 -19.41 -13.90
CA TYR A 108 37.80 -20.12 -14.05
C TYR A 108 38.42 -19.95 -15.43
N ASP A 109 37.61 -19.73 -16.48
CA ASP A 109 38.09 -19.53 -17.85
C ASP A 109 37.54 -18.25 -18.49
N PHE A 110 38.43 -17.25 -18.65
CA PHE A 110 38.09 -15.92 -19.17
C PHE A 110 37.70 -15.92 -20.68
N PHE A 111 37.92 -17.03 -21.38
CA PHE A 111 37.74 -17.14 -22.84
C PHE A 111 36.42 -17.77 -23.29
N ILE A 112 35.53 -18.21 -22.38
CA ILE A 112 34.22 -18.78 -22.74
C ILE A 112 33.31 -17.68 -23.31
N LYS A 113 33.29 -17.55 -24.63
CA LYS A 113 32.37 -16.66 -25.36
C LYS A 113 31.03 -17.37 -25.47
N ASN A 114 30.02 -17.02 -24.65
CA ASN A 114 28.62 -17.51 -24.68
C ASN A 114 28.07 -17.93 -26.07
N SER A 115 28.54 -19.04 -26.62
CA SER A 115 28.32 -19.42 -28.02
C SER A 115 27.38 -20.62 -28.08
N LEU A 116 26.86 -20.89 -29.27
CA LEU A 116 26.06 -22.10 -29.52
C LEU A 116 26.89 -23.36 -29.22
N GLU A 117 28.15 -23.37 -29.64
CA GLU A 117 29.08 -24.51 -29.56
C GLU A 117 29.43 -24.87 -28.11
N ASP A 118 29.74 -23.88 -27.26
CA ASP A 118 30.06 -24.11 -25.84
C ASP A 118 28.89 -24.80 -25.13
N ASN A 119 27.67 -24.40 -25.46
CA ASN A 119 26.47 -24.98 -24.87
C ASN A 119 26.23 -26.40 -25.33
N VAL A 120 26.44 -26.68 -26.61
CA VAL A 120 26.34 -28.04 -27.13
C VAL A 120 27.38 -28.94 -26.45
N GLN A 121 28.60 -28.46 -26.23
CA GLN A 121 29.64 -29.21 -25.54
C GLN A 121 29.27 -29.52 -24.09
N ILE A 122 28.79 -28.52 -23.33
CA ILE A 122 28.32 -28.71 -21.96
C ILE A 122 27.16 -29.71 -21.91
N LEU A 123 26.17 -29.55 -22.79
CA LEU A 123 24.98 -30.40 -22.81
C LEU A 123 25.29 -31.85 -23.25
N ARG A 124 26.25 -32.05 -24.17
CA ARG A 124 26.75 -33.38 -24.55
C ARG A 124 27.47 -34.09 -23.40
N GLY A 125 28.02 -33.34 -22.44
CA GLY A 125 28.68 -33.90 -21.27
C GLY A 125 27.72 -34.56 -20.27
N ALA A 126 26.42 -34.29 -20.34
CA ALA A 126 25.43 -34.79 -19.40
C ALA A 126 24.95 -36.24 -19.70
N ASP A 127 24.47 -36.93 -18.67
CA ASP A 127 23.69 -38.16 -18.84
C ASP A 127 22.24 -37.86 -19.20
N ILE A 128 21.67 -36.86 -18.54
CA ILE A 128 20.28 -36.41 -18.73
C ILE A 128 20.27 -34.90 -18.96
N VAL A 129 19.57 -34.46 -20.01
CA VAL A 129 19.26 -33.04 -20.20
C VAL A 129 17.75 -32.84 -20.16
N GLY A 130 17.29 -32.02 -19.22
CA GLY A 130 15.88 -31.72 -19.02
C GLY A 130 15.49 -30.35 -19.58
N PHE A 131 14.40 -30.30 -20.33
CA PHE A 131 13.80 -29.09 -20.87
C PHE A 131 12.30 -29.04 -20.58
N THR A 132 11.73 -27.84 -20.43
CA THR A 132 10.30 -27.69 -20.72
C THR A 132 10.10 -27.80 -22.23
N ILE A 133 8.96 -28.28 -22.72
CA ILE A 133 8.76 -28.43 -24.18
C ILE A 133 8.91 -27.09 -24.93
N SER A 134 8.46 -25.99 -24.32
CA SER A 134 8.67 -24.62 -24.83
C SER A 134 10.14 -24.19 -24.80
N GLY A 135 10.89 -24.63 -23.79
CA GLY A 135 12.34 -24.49 -23.73
C GLY A 135 13.01 -25.28 -24.84
N GLY A 136 12.59 -26.52 -25.07
CA GLY A 136 13.05 -27.35 -26.18
C GLY A 136 12.92 -26.66 -27.53
N ALA A 137 11.75 -26.10 -27.83
CA ALA A 137 11.53 -25.34 -29.06
C ALA A 137 12.50 -24.13 -29.19
N LYS A 138 12.76 -23.42 -28.09
CA LYS A 138 13.72 -22.29 -28.04
C LYS A 138 15.17 -22.74 -28.25
N TYR A 139 15.54 -23.91 -27.75
CA TYR A 139 16.87 -24.51 -27.86
C TYR A 139 16.93 -25.54 -28.99
N SER A 140 16.07 -25.43 -30.01
CA SER A 140 15.97 -26.38 -31.12
C SER A 140 17.28 -26.52 -31.89
N GLU A 141 18.01 -25.42 -32.11
CA GLU A 141 19.34 -25.45 -32.73
C GLU A 141 20.37 -26.21 -31.88
N HIS A 142 20.35 -26.05 -30.55
CA HIS A 142 21.19 -26.84 -29.65
C HIS A 142 20.83 -28.32 -29.71
N ILE A 143 19.53 -28.65 -29.70
CA ILE A 143 19.05 -30.04 -29.75
C ILE A 143 19.45 -30.70 -31.08
N LYS A 144 19.34 -29.98 -32.21
CA LYS A 144 19.80 -30.45 -33.52
C LYS A 144 21.29 -30.80 -33.48
N LEU A 145 22.12 -29.92 -32.91
CA LEU A 145 23.56 -30.15 -32.82
C LEU A 145 23.93 -31.22 -31.78
N ILE A 146 23.13 -31.42 -30.72
CA ILE A 146 23.33 -32.49 -29.75
C ILE A 146 23.07 -33.88 -30.38
N GLU A 147 22.16 -33.96 -31.36
CA GLU A 147 21.73 -35.20 -32.02
C GLU A 147 21.33 -36.32 -31.02
N PRO A 148 20.35 -36.06 -30.12
CA PRO A 148 19.91 -37.05 -29.16
C PRO A 148 19.31 -38.28 -29.84
N GLN A 149 19.81 -39.47 -29.49
CA GLN A 149 19.26 -40.74 -29.98
C GLN A 149 17.98 -41.16 -29.25
N ILE A 150 17.77 -40.66 -28.03
CA ILE A 150 16.63 -41.01 -27.19
C ILE A 150 16.00 -39.75 -26.61
N VAL A 151 14.69 -39.62 -26.79
CA VAL A 151 13.87 -38.56 -26.23
C VAL A 151 12.75 -39.16 -25.40
N VAL A 152 12.61 -38.67 -24.17
CA VAL A 152 11.51 -39.00 -23.25
C VAL A 152 10.62 -37.77 -23.11
N ILE A 153 9.33 -37.94 -23.39
CA ILE A 153 8.32 -36.90 -23.20
C ILE A 153 7.41 -37.35 -22.08
N GLU A 154 7.46 -36.64 -20.96
CA GLU A 154 6.57 -36.82 -19.82
C GLU A 154 5.40 -35.83 -19.88
N GLU A 155 4.23 -36.25 -19.39
CA GLU A 155 2.95 -35.53 -19.58
C GLU A 155 2.61 -35.32 -21.07
N ALA A 156 2.95 -36.31 -21.92
CA ALA A 156 2.85 -36.22 -23.37
C ALA A 156 1.42 -35.95 -23.90
N SER A 157 0.39 -36.27 -23.10
CA SER A 157 -1.01 -36.00 -23.42
C SER A 157 -1.38 -34.52 -23.35
N GLU A 158 -0.57 -33.68 -22.71
CA GLU A 158 -0.82 -32.24 -22.48
C GLU A 158 -0.09 -31.32 -23.46
N ILE A 159 0.76 -31.90 -24.32
CA ILE A 159 1.64 -31.18 -25.22
C ILE A 159 1.02 -31.12 -26.62
N LEU A 160 0.93 -29.91 -27.19
CA LEU A 160 0.45 -29.73 -28.56
C LEU A 160 1.33 -30.52 -29.53
N GLU A 161 0.72 -31.18 -30.52
CA GLU A 161 1.46 -31.94 -31.53
C GLU A 161 2.58 -31.12 -32.19
N SER A 162 2.31 -29.86 -32.52
CA SER A 162 3.30 -28.95 -33.12
C SER A 162 4.53 -28.73 -32.24
N GLN A 163 4.35 -28.70 -30.91
CA GLN A 163 5.46 -28.54 -29.96
C GLN A 163 6.27 -29.84 -29.86
N THR A 164 5.61 -30.99 -29.84
CA THR A 164 6.28 -32.30 -29.89
C THR A 164 7.11 -32.47 -31.16
N LEU A 165 6.56 -32.10 -32.32
CA LEU A 165 7.27 -32.18 -33.60
C LEU A 165 8.48 -31.24 -33.66
N SER A 166 8.44 -30.10 -32.98
CA SER A 166 9.55 -29.12 -32.99
C SER A 166 10.84 -29.60 -32.30
N VAL A 167 10.74 -30.64 -31.46
CA VAL A 167 11.88 -31.18 -30.70
C VAL A 167 12.34 -32.56 -31.18
N ILE A 168 11.68 -33.12 -32.20
CA ILE A 168 12.09 -34.34 -32.89
C ILE A 168 13.09 -33.95 -33.99
N ASN A 169 14.20 -34.69 -34.09
CA ASN A 169 15.24 -34.48 -35.10
C ASN A 169 15.60 -35.79 -35.81
N GLU A 170 16.37 -35.69 -36.90
CA GLU A 170 16.78 -36.83 -37.74
C GLU A 170 17.64 -37.87 -36.98
N GLY A 171 18.33 -37.46 -35.92
CA GLY A 171 19.16 -38.35 -35.10
C GLY A 171 18.38 -39.23 -34.10
N LEU A 172 17.07 -38.97 -33.93
CA LEU A 172 16.23 -39.67 -32.96
C LEU A 172 15.95 -41.11 -33.39
N LYS A 173 16.34 -42.08 -32.54
CA LYS A 173 16.12 -43.51 -32.77
C LYS A 173 15.06 -44.11 -31.86
N HIS A 174 14.74 -43.45 -30.75
CA HIS A 174 13.81 -43.98 -29.78
C HIS A 174 13.03 -42.85 -29.10
N LEU A 175 11.71 -42.79 -29.38
CA LEU A 175 10.80 -41.81 -28.80
C LEU A 175 9.91 -42.49 -27.74
N ILE A 176 10.04 -42.05 -26.50
CA ILE A 176 9.26 -42.57 -25.36
C ILE A 176 8.25 -41.51 -24.94
N MET A 177 6.97 -41.78 -25.12
CA MET A 177 5.91 -40.87 -24.73
C MET A 177 5.14 -41.46 -23.54
N ILE A 178 5.07 -40.70 -22.45
CA ILE A 178 4.43 -41.09 -21.20
C ILE A 178 3.34 -40.06 -20.90
N GLY A 179 2.09 -40.51 -20.86
CA GLY A 179 0.96 -39.59 -20.68
C GLY A 179 -0.36 -40.31 -20.40
N ASP A 180 -1.43 -39.53 -20.38
CA ASP A 180 -2.78 -39.98 -20.10
C ASP A 180 -3.79 -39.18 -20.89
N HIS A 181 -4.22 -39.78 -22.00
CA HIS A 181 -5.11 -39.14 -22.97
C HIS A 181 -6.53 -38.91 -22.43
N ARG A 182 -6.88 -39.48 -21.27
CA ARG A 182 -8.17 -39.26 -20.58
C ARG A 182 -8.09 -38.19 -19.48
N GLN A 183 -6.91 -37.59 -19.26
CA GLN A 183 -6.72 -36.39 -18.42
C GLN A 183 -6.72 -35.12 -19.28
N LEU A 184 -6.16 -34.00 -18.79
CA LEU A 184 -6.22 -32.73 -19.52
C LEU A 184 -5.49 -32.81 -20.87
N THR A 185 -6.10 -32.17 -21.87
CA THR A 185 -5.55 -31.99 -23.21
C THR A 185 -4.82 -30.65 -23.33
N PRO A 186 -3.99 -30.46 -24.36
CA PRO A 186 -3.30 -29.20 -24.60
C PRO A 186 -4.23 -27.99 -24.61
N ILE A 187 -3.84 -26.93 -23.91
CA ILE A 187 -4.66 -25.71 -23.78
C ILE A 187 -4.59 -24.90 -25.08
N LEU A 188 -5.73 -24.73 -25.77
CA LEU A 188 -5.91 -23.80 -26.89
C LEU A 188 -6.74 -22.58 -26.47
N GLN A 189 -6.24 -21.39 -26.79
CA GLN A 189 -6.97 -20.13 -26.52
C GLN A 189 -8.11 -19.87 -27.51
N CYS A 190 -8.03 -20.43 -28.72
CA CYS A 190 -9.05 -20.28 -29.76
C CYS A 190 -10.09 -21.41 -29.65
N HIS A 191 -11.33 -21.04 -29.37
CA HIS A 191 -12.45 -21.98 -29.24
C HIS A 191 -12.74 -22.71 -30.56
N GLU A 192 -12.69 -22.00 -31.69
CA GLU A 192 -12.96 -22.54 -33.03
C GLU A 192 -11.96 -23.65 -33.38
N LEU A 193 -10.69 -23.51 -32.98
CA LEU A 193 -9.68 -24.56 -33.19
C LEU A 193 -9.88 -25.76 -32.26
N LYS A 194 -10.39 -25.54 -31.05
CA LYS A 194 -10.75 -26.62 -30.12
C LYS A 194 -11.91 -27.46 -30.66
N GLU A 195 -12.93 -26.82 -31.24
CA GLU A 195 -14.03 -27.53 -31.94
C GLU A 195 -13.55 -28.36 -33.13
N LYS A 196 -12.40 -28.00 -33.71
CA LYS A 196 -11.73 -28.76 -34.78
C LYS A 196 -10.72 -29.78 -34.24
N ASN A 197 -10.75 -30.11 -32.95
CA ASN A 197 -9.87 -31.09 -32.30
C ASN A 197 -8.36 -30.77 -32.35
N TRP A 198 -7.97 -29.50 -32.53
CA TRP A 198 -6.55 -29.12 -32.56
C TRP A 198 -5.85 -29.24 -31.20
N ASN A 199 -6.61 -29.45 -30.13
CA ASN A 199 -6.09 -29.74 -28.80
C ASN A 199 -5.76 -31.22 -28.59
N ILE A 200 -5.89 -32.09 -29.60
CA ILE A 200 -5.40 -33.46 -29.51
C ILE A 200 -3.87 -33.45 -29.56
N SER A 201 -3.25 -34.12 -28.59
CA SER A 201 -1.80 -34.31 -28.57
C SER A 201 -1.35 -35.41 -29.54
N LEU A 202 -0.08 -35.38 -29.96
CA LEU A 202 0.49 -36.49 -30.76
C LEU A 202 0.33 -37.83 -30.03
N PHE A 203 0.47 -37.83 -28.70
CA PHE A 203 0.28 -39.00 -27.85
C PHE A 203 -1.11 -39.60 -27.99
N GLU A 204 -2.14 -38.77 -27.84
CA GLU A 204 -3.52 -39.19 -27.96
C GLU A 204 -3.85 -39.62 -29.40
N ARG A 205 -3.34 -38.91 -30.41
CA ARG A 205 -3.54 -39.27 -31.81
C ARG A 205 -2.95 -40.65 -32.14
N LEU A 206 -1.76 -40.98 -31.62
CA LEU A 206 -1.14 -42.31 -31.79
C LEU A 206 -2.03 -43.41 -31.19
N ILE A 207 -2.59 -43.20 -30.00
CA ILE A 207 -3.51 -44.14 -29.35
C ILE A 207 -4.79 -44.32 -30.18
N ARG A 208 -5.40 -43.21 -30.63
CA ARG A 208 -6.61 -43.24 -31.46
C ARG A 208 -6.40 -43.95 -32.80
N ASN A 209 -5.17 -44.01 -33.30
CA ASN A 209 -4.79 -44.73 -34.51
C ASN A 209 -4.32 -46.18 -34.26
N ASN A 210 -4.61 -46.75 -33.08
CA ASN A 210 -4.28 -48.12 -32.71
C ASN A 210 -2.77 -48.44 -32.75
N ILE A 211 -1.90 -47.45 -32.54
CA ILE A 211 -0.48 -47.71 -32.30
C ILE A 211 -0.36 -48.48 -30.97
N PRO A 212 0.41 -49.59 -30.92
CA PRO A 212 0.57 -50.38 -29.70
C PRO A 212 0.96 -49.50 -28.52
N SER A 213 0.13 -49.54 -27.47
CA SER A 213 0.35 -48.78 -26.25
C SER A 213 0.22 -49.68 -25.02
N SER A 214 1.02 -49.39 -24.00
CA SER A 214 0.97 -50.13 -22.73
C SER A 214 0.05 -49.40 -21.75
N PHE A 215 -0.97 -50.10 -21.26
CA PHE A 215 -1.89 -49.63 -20.21
C PHE A 215 -1.46 -50.11 -18.83
N LEU A 216 -1.37 -49.22 -17.84
CA LEU A 216 -1.12 -49.59 -16.45
C LEU A 216 -2.42 -49.58 -15.65
N GLY A 217 -2.98 -50.75 -15.35
CA GLY A 217 -4.28 -50.86 -14.68
C GLY A 217 -4.28 -50.73 -13.16
N ILE A 218 -3.13 -50.87 -12.48
CA ILE A 218 -3.10 -50.94 -11.00
C ILE A 218 -2.85 -49.55 -10.39
N GLN A 219 -3.82 -49.03 -9.63
CA GLN A 219 -3.72 -47.74 -8.94
C GLN A 219 -3.32 -47.91 -7.48
N LYS A 220 -2.35 -47.09 -7.03
CA LYS A 220 -1.76 -47.12 -5.68
C LYS A 220 -1.93 -45.80 -4.91
N ARG A 221 -2.83 -44.92 -5.37
CA ARG A 221 -2.95 -43.54 -4.86
C ARG A 221 -4.18 -43.34 -3.99
N MET A 222 -5.35 -43.64 -4.55
CA MET A 222 -6.65 -43.21 -4.04
C MET A 222 -7.32 -44.33 -3.25
N ARG A 223 -8.16 -43.99 -2.28
CA ARG A 223 -9.07 -44.98 -1.68
C ARG A 223 -9.96 -45.63 -2.75
N PRO A 224 -10.38 -46.90 -2.56
CA PRO A 224 -11.35 -47.56 -3.43
C PRO A 224 -12.64 -46.75 -3.67
N GLU A 225 -13.19 -46.12 -2.62
CA GLU A 225 -14.37 -45.26 -2.68
C GLU A 225 -14.22 -44.08 -3.66
N ILE A 226 -13.02 -43.50 -3.75
CA ILE A 226 -12.70 -42.41 -4.67
C ILE A 226 -12.40 -42.97 -6.06
N ALA A 227 -11.63 -44.06 -6.13
CA ALA A 227 -11.25 -44.72 -7.38
C ALA A 227 -12.45 -45.24 -8.18
N ASN A 228 -13.56 -45.59 -7.52
CA ASN A 228 -14.82 -45.96 -8.17
C ASN A 228 -15.31 -44.91 -9.17
N TYR A 229 -15.23 -43.62 -8.85
CA TYR A 229 -15.62 -42.55 -9.79
C TYR A 229 -14.69 -42.46 -11.00
N ILE A 230 -13.42 -42.85 -10.85
CA ILE A 230 -12.44 -42.87 -11.93
C ILE A 230 -12.61 -44.12 -12.81
N ARG A 231 -13.15 -45.23 -12.28
CA ARG A 231 -13.48 -46.44 -13.07
C ARG A 231 -14.55 -46.18 -14.13
N GLU A 232 -15.45 -45.24 -13.90
CA GLU A 232 -16.43 -44.83 -14.93
C GLU A 232 -15.75 -44.27 -16.20
N ILE A 233 -14.50 -43.80 -16.08
CA ILE A 233 -13.70 -43.19 -17.17
C ILE A 233 -12.76 -44.22 -17.82
N TYR A 234 -12.15 -45.11 -17.02
CA TYR A 234 -11.12 -46.05 -17.50
C TYR A 234 -11.58 -47.51 -17.64
N GLY A 235 -12.76 -47.86 -17.14
CA GLY A 235 -13.29 -49.23 -17.17
C GLY A 235 -12.72 -50.16 -16.10
N GLU A 236 -13.06 -51.45 -16.22
CA GLU A 236 -12.82 -52.47 -15.19
C GLU A 236 -11.34 -52.89 -15.05
N ASP A 237 -10.51 -52.62 -16.06
CA ASP A 237 -9.07 -52.90 -16.02
C ASP A 237 -8.33 -51.99 -15.01
N TYR A 238 -8.99 -50.95 -14.49
CA TYR A 238 -8.48 -50.05 -13.46
C TYR A 238 -8.74 -50.57 -12.03
N LYS A 239 -7.75 -51.26 -11.46
CA LYS A 239 -7.83 -52.03 -10.21
C LYS A 239 -7.05 -51.38 -9.07
N ASP A 240 -7.50 -51.60 -7.84
CA ASP A 240 -6.83 -51.11 -6.63
C ASP A 240 -5.68 -52.04 -6.21
N ASP A 241 -4.57 -51.44 -5.81
CA ASP A 241 -3.50 -52.12 -5.08
C ASP A 241 -3.88 -52.31 -3.60
N GLU A 242 -3.35 -53.35 -2.94
CA GLU A 242 -3.63 -53.58 -1.51
C GLU A 242 -3.22 -52.40 -0.61
N SER A 243 -2.22 -51.62 -1.02
CA SER A 243 -1.72 -50.46 -0.24
C SER A 243 -2.74 -49.34 -0.01
N VAL A 244 -3.80 -49.22 -0.84
CA VAL A 244 -4.80 -48.15 -0.70
C VAL A 244 -6.00 -48.53 0.15
N LYS A 245 -6.15 -49.82 0.49
CA LYS A 245 -7.28 -50.32 1.29
C LYS A 245 -7.11 -50.05 2.79
N SER A 246 -5.89 -49.74 3.24
CA SER A 246 -5.53 -49.57 4.66
C SER A 246 -5.43 -48.12 5.12
N TYR A 247 -5.88 -47.14 4.33
CA TYR A 247 -5.85 -45.74 4.74
C TYR A 247 -6.75 -45.48 5.96
N GLU A 248 -6.34 -44.56 6.84
CA GLU A 248 -7.10 -44.08 8.00
C GLU A 248 -8.25 -43.11 7.63
N ASP A 249 -9.44 -43.30 8.22
CA ASP A 249 -10.62 -42.47 7.93
C ASP A 249 -10.39 -40.98 8.18
N VAL A 250 -11.08 -40.15 7.39
CA VAL A 250 -11.02 -38.69 7.50
C VAL A 250 -11.71 -38.24 8.79
N LYS A 251 -10.97 -37.52 9.64
CA LYS A 251 -11.43 -36.95 10.90
C LYS A 251 -12.46 -35.84 10.66
N GLY A 252 -13.53 -35.85 11.45
CA GLY A 252 -14.53 -34.78 11.47
C GLY A 252 -15.69 -34.95 10.48
N PHE A 253 -15.65 -35.95 9.62
CA PHE A 253 -16.72 -36.21 8.66
C PHE A 253 -17.35 -37.58 8.91
N GLN A 254 -18.63 -37.69 8.55
CA GLN A 254 -19.27 -38.99 8.44
C GLN A 254 -18.95 -39.57 7.05
N GLY A 255 -17.91 -40.41 6.97
CA GLY A 255 -17.41 -40.99 5.72
C GLY A 255 -16.30 -40.17 5.06
N ASN A 256 -15.66 -40.78 4.04
CA ASN A 256 -14.49 -40.23 3.37
C ASN A 256 -14.83 -39.47 2.08
N VAL A 257 -16.04 -39.67 1.54
CA VAL A 257 -16.55 -39.01 0.33
C VAL A 257 -17.94 -38.45 0.58
N GLN A 258 -18.15 -37.16 0.27
CA GLN A 258 -19.49 -36.56 0.25
C GLN A 258 -19.65 -35.61 -0.95
N LEU A 259 -20.75 -35.79 -1.70
CA LEU A 259 -21.18 -34.89 -2.77
C LEU A 259 -22.38 -34.08 -2.27
N PHE A 260 -22.16 -32.83 -1.90
CA PHE A 260 -23.18 -31.93 -1.37
C PHE A 260 -23.86 -31.13 -2.49
N SER A 261 -25.12 -31.48 -2.75
CA SER A 261 -26.01 -30.74 -3.66
C SER A 261 -26.79 -29.69 -2.89
N TYR A 262 -26.69 -28.41 -3.28
CA TYR A 262 -27.50 -27.35 -2.68
C TYR A 262 -28.67 -26.94 -3.57
N GLN A 263 -29.83 -26.66 -2.95
CA GLN A 263 -31.00 -26.06 -3.60
C GLN A 263 -31.14 -24.59 -3.16
N VAL A 264 -30.72 -23.65 -4.00
CA VAL A 264 -30.78 -22.20 -3.70
C VAL A 264 -31.39 -21.46 -4.90
N ASP A 265 -32.07 -20.33 -4.65
CA ASP A 265 -32.62 -19.44 -5.69
C ASP A 265 -31.55 -19.05 -6.73
N GLN A 266 -31.68 -19.62 -7.92
CA GLN A 266 -30.72 -19.55 -9.03
C GLN A 266 -30.41 -18.12 -9.48
N ASN A 267 -31.24 -17.12 -9.11
CA ASN A 267 -31.08 -15.73 -9.52
C ASN A 267 -29.97 -14.93 -8.82
N LYS A 268 -29.34 -15.45 -7.76
CA LYS A 268 -28.54 -14.59 -6.84
C LYS A 268 -27.17 -15.13 -6.42
N ILE A 269 -26.82 -16.37 -6.76
CA ILE A 269 -25.63 -17.03 -6.19
C ILE A 269 -24.41 -17.05 -7.10
N GLU A 270 -24.60 -17.24 -8.40
CA GLU A 270 -23.52 -17.08 -9.38
C GLU A 270 -23.56 -15.70 -10.05
N HIS A 271 -22.39 -15.16 -10.36
CA HIS A 271 -22.26 -13.95 -11.16
C HIS A 271 -20.97 -13.95 -11.98
N ARG A 272 -20.98 -13.25 -13.12
CA ARG A 272 -19.78 -13.03 -13.91
C ARG A 272 -18.90 -11.98 -13.22
N LYS A 273 -17.62 -12.29 -13.05
CA LYS A 273 -16.65 -11.36 -12.44
C LYS A 273 -16.39 -10.17 -13.37
N LYS A 274 -16.47 -8.94 -12.85
CA LYS A 274 -16.29 -7.69 -13.62
C LYS A 274 -15.02 -7.73 -14.47
N ASN A 275 -15.12 -7.36 -15.74
CA ASN A 275 -14.02 -7.31 -16.72
C ASN A 275 -13.36 -8.68 -17.04
N THR A 276 -14.01 -9.80 -16.74
CA THR A 276 -13.52 -11.15 -17.08
C THR A 276 -14.64 -12.04 -17.61
N LYS A 277 -14.29 -13.14 -18.30
CA LYS A 277 -15.26 -14.16 -18.74
C LYS A 277 -15.55 -15.23 -17.67
N THR A 278 -14.90 -15.18 -16.50
CA THR A 278 -14.99 -16.23 -15.46
C THR A 278 -16.21 -16.06 -14.56
N ILE A 279 -16.75 -17.17 -14.07
CA ILE A 279 -17.93 -17.25 -13.21
C ILE A 279 -17.50 -17.48 -11.76
N VAL A 280 -18.25 -16.90 -10.82
CA VAL A 280 -18.01 -16.98 -9.38
C VAL A 280 -19.32 -17.33 -8.68
N ASN A 281 -19.25 -18.27 -7.74
CA ASN A 281 -20.34 -18.67 -6.87
C ASN A 281 -19.96 -18.44 -5.41
N LYS A 282 -20.52 -17.37 -4.85
CA LYS A 282 -20.16 -16.92 -3.50
C LYS A 282 -20.63 -17.90 -2.42
N TYR A 283 -21.77 -18.56 -2.64
CA TYR A 283 -22.34 -19.51 -1.68
C TYR A 283 -21.43 -20.73 -1.51
N GLU A 284 -20.99 -21.34 -2.62
CA GLU A 284 -20.02 -22.44 -2.57
C GLU A 284 -18.70 -22.03 -1.90
N ALA A 285 -18.21 -20.83 -2.25
CA ALA A 285 -16.97 -20.32 -1.71
C ALA A 285 -17.04 -20.11 -0.19
N GLU A 286 -18.17 -19.62 0.32
CA GLU A 286 -18.40 -19.41 1.75
C GLU A 286 -18.43 -20.75 2.51
N ILE A 287 -19.11 -21.77 1.97
CA ILE A 287 -19.18 -23.10 2.60
C ILE A 287 -17.80 -23.76 2.63
N LEU A 288 -17.08 -23.79 1.50
CA LEU A 288 -15.75 -24.40 1.46
C LEU A 288 -14.75 -23.69 2.36
N ALA A 289 -14.82 -22.35 2.45
CA ALA A 289 -13.94 -21.60 3.33
C ALA A 289 -14.17 -21.94 4.81
N ASN A 290 -15.42 -22.12 5.24
CA ASN A 290 -15.75 -22.54 6.60
C ASN A 290 -15.43 -24.01 6.86
N LEU A 291 -15.63 -24.90 5.88
CA LEU A 291 -15.22 -26.31 5.98
C LEU A 291 -13.70 -26.45 6.11
N LEU A 292 -12.96 -25.70 5.31
CA LEU A 292 -11.50 -25.69 5.38
C LEU A 292 -11.03 -25.26 6.77
N PHE A 293 -11.64 -24.20 7.32
CA PHE A 293 -11.33 -23.76 8.67
C PHE A 293 -11.65 -24.84 9.72
N TYR A 294 -12.80 -25.51 9.61
CA TYR A 294 -13.16 -26.62 10.47
C TYR A 294 -12.12 -27.76 10.43
N ILE A 295 -11.64 -28.12 9.24
CA ILE A 295 -10.63 -29.17 9.03
C ILE A 295 -9.29 -28.79 9.66
N LEU A 296 -8.84 -27.54 9.47
CA LEU A 296 -7.52 -27.11 9.95
C LEU A 296 -7.51 -26.89 11.46
N GLU A 297 -8.49 -26.17 12.01
CA GLU A 297 -8.45 -25.76 13.42
C GLU A 297 -9.06 -26.79 14.37
N ILE A 298 -10.16 -27.44 13.98
CA ILE A 298 -10.87 -28.36 14.88
C ILE A 298 -10.38 -29.79 14.69
N GLN A 299 -10.13 -30.21 13.45
CA GLN A 299 -9.67 -31.58 13.15
C GLN A 299 -8.15 -31.72 13.13
N GLN A 300 -7.41 -30.61 13.26
CA GLN A 300 -5.94 -30.56 13.37
C GLN A 300 -5.21 -31.18 12.17
N TYR A 301 -5.78 -31.07 10.97
CA TYR A 301 -5.05 -31.37 9.75
C TYR A 301 -4.04 -30.25 9.44
N THR A 302 -2.89 -30.64 8.87
CA THR A 302 -1.90 -29.67 8.39
C THR A 302 -2.32 -29.08 7.03
N MET A 303 -1.83 -27.89 6.71
CA MET A 303 -2.17 -27.20 5.46
C MET A 303 -1.71 -27.96 4.20
N GLU A 304 -0.66 -28.78 4.31
CA GLU A 304 -0.15 -29.60 3.21
C GLU A 304 -1.04 -30.81 2.91
N GLN A 305 -1.86 -31.23 3.88
CA GLN A 305 -2.78 -32.37 3.74
C GLN A 305 -4.10 -31.99 3.06
N VAL A 306 -4.41 -30.69 2.92
CA VAL A 306 -5.72 -30.22 2.44
C VAL A 306 -5.54 -29.26 1.28
N THR A 307 -6.22 -29.53 0.17
CA THR A 307 -6.22 -28.66 -1.00
C THR A 307 -7.65 -28.29 -1.37
N VAL A 308 -7.87 -27.02 -1.69
CA VAL A 308 -9.15 -26.52 -2.21
C VAL A 308 -9.03 -26.33 -3.72
N LEU A 309 -9.84 -27.07 -4.47
CA LEU A 309 -9.89 -27.02 -5.92
C LEU A 309 -11.16 -26.32 -6.40
N SER A 310 -11.04 -25.59 -7.50
CA SER A 310 -12.21 -25.10 -8.23
C SER A 310 -12.11 -25.37 -9.72
N MET A 311 -13.26 -25.64 -10.32
CA MET A 311 -13.38 -25.77 -11.78
C MET A 311 -13.16 -24.43 -12.50
N TYR A 312 -13.35 -23.28 -11.85
CA TYR A 312 -13.17 -21.96 -12.46
C TYR A 312 -12.08 -21.14 -11.76
N THR A 313 -11.21 -20.51 -12.53
CA THR A 313 -10.14 -19.63 -12.00
C THR A 313 -10.71 -18.41 -11.26
N GLY A 314 -11.83 -17.85 -11.70
CA GLY A 314 -12.48 -16.73 -10.99
C GLY A 314 -12.95 -17.10 -9.57
N GLN A 315 -13.34 -18.35 -9.36
CA GLN A 315 -13.76 -18.87 -8.05
C GLN A 315 -12.58 -19.03 -7.10
N VAL A 316 -11.37 -19.33 -7.61
CA VAL A 316 -10.14 -19.39 -6.80
C VAL A 316 -9.92 -18.05 -6.08
N ASP A 317 -10.08 -16.94 -6.79
CA ASP A 317 -9.94 -15.60 -6.20
C ASP A 317 -11.01 -15.32 -5.14
N GLU A 318 -12.26 -15.76 -5.35
CA GLU A 318 -13.32 -15.58 -4.36
C GLU A 318 -13.12 -16.50 -3.14
N LEU A 319 -12.68 -17.74 -3.33
CA LEU A 319 -12.29 -18.65 -2.24
C LEU A 319 -11.16 -18.06 -1.39
N GLN A 320 -10.09 -17.57 -2.03
CA GLN A 320 -9.00 -16.90 -1.35
C GLN A 320 -9.48 -15.68 -0.56
N LYS A 321 -10.41 -14.92 -1.13
CA LYS A 321 -11.03 -13.77 -0.46
C LYS A 321 -11.92 -14.19 0.71
N GLN A 322 -12.76 -15.21 0.58
CA GLN A 322 -13.61 -15.70 1.67
C GLN A 322 -12.77 -16.26 2.83
N ILE A 323 -11.75 -17.07 2.50
CA ILE A 323 -10.78 -17.59 3.48
C ILE A 323 -10.04 -16.43 4.14
N TYR A 324 -9.62 -15.42 3.37
CA TYR A 324 -9.03 -14.20 3.93
C TYR A 324 -9.97 -13.48 4.89
N GLU A 325 -11.25 -13.32 4.55
CA GLU A 325 -12.22 -12.66 5.42
C GLU A 325 -12.48 -13.47 6.70
N ILE A 326 -12.57 -14.80 6.64
CA ILE A 326 -12.73 -15.68 7.82
C ILE A 326 -11.48 -15.59 8.71
N LEU A 327 -10.29 -15.74 8.12
CA LEU A 327 -9.03 -15.60 8.83
C LEU A 327 -8.89 -14.19 9.41
N LYS A 328 -9.24 -13.13 8.68
CA LYS A 328 -9.22 -11.75 9.19
C LYS A 328 -10.21 -11.54 10.34
N PHE A 329 -11.39 -12.14 10.26
CA PHE A 329 -12.44 -12.11 11.28
C PHE A 329 -11.98 -12.79 12.58
N GLN A 330 -11.26 -13.91 12.50
CA GLN A 330 -10.75 -14.64 13.68
C GLN A 330 -9.36 -14.18 14.15
N LEU A 331 -8.51 -13.67 13.27
CA LEU A 331 -7.16 -13.18 13.55
C LEU A 331 -7.14 -11.70 13.96
N CYS A 332 -8.11 -11.25 14.75
CA CYS A 332 -8.05 -9.95 15.41
C CYS A 332 -6.90 -9.85 16.44
N ILE A 333 -5.71 -10.42 16.24
CA ILE A 333 -4.74 -10.69 17.31
C ILE A 333 -3.30 -10.67 16.79
N SER A 334 -2.44 -9.81 17.36
CA SER A 334 -0.95 -9.89 17.43
C SER A 334 -0.10 -10.04 16.13
N GLN A 335 1.18 -9.66 16.21
CA GLN A 335 2.16 -9.85 15.12
C GLN A 335 2.52 -11.33 14.87
N GLU A 336 2.31 -12.24 15.83
CA GLU A 336 2.59 -13.68 15.67
C GLU A 336 1.62 -14.36 14.70
N LYS A 337 0.35 -14.02 14.78
CA LYS A 337 -0.69 -14.63 13.94
C LYS A 337 -0.76 -14.08 12.51
N TYR A 338 -0.19 -12.89 12.25
CA TYR A 338 0.03 -12.40 10.87
C TYR A 338 1.09 -13.24 10.14
N LYS A 339 2.03 -13.84 10.88
CA LYS A 339 3.01 -14.80 10.34
C LYS A 339 2.31 -16.09 9.91
N GLN A 340 1.39 -16.60 10.74
CA GLN A 340 0.50 -17.70 10.37
C GLN A 340 -0.30 -17.37 9.11
N TYR A 341 -0.86 -16.17 8.93
CA TYR A 341 -1.55 -15.78 7.68
C TYR A 341 -0.67 -15.87 6.43
N PHE A 342 0.59 -15.40 6.49
CA PHE A 342 1.52 -15.57 5.38
C PHE A 342 1.88 -17.04 5.16
N GLU A 343 2.03 -17.83 6.22
CA GLU A 343 2.16 -19.28 6.12
C GLU A 343 0.92 -19.95 5.50
N TYR A 344 -0.31 -19.53 5.84
CA TYR A 344 -1.54 -19.98 5.15
C TYR A 344 -1.47 -19.63 3.67
N LYS A 345 -1.08 -18.40 3.31
CA LYS A 345 -1.03 -17.99 1.91
C LYS A 345 0.05 -18.74 1.11
N GLU A 346 1.17 -19.10 1.73
CA GLU A 346 2.26 -19.83 1.07
C GLU A 346 2.06 -21.35 1.04
N LYS A 347 1.47 -21.93 2.10
CA LYS A 347 1.33 -23.39 2.27
C LYS A 347 -0.03 -23.95 1.85
N LEU A 348 -1.11 -23.20 2.07
CA LEU A 348 -2.45 -23.67 1.73
C LEU A 348 -2.68 -23.57 0.22
N LYS A 349 -2.94 -24.72 -0.41
CA LYS A 349 -3.13 -24.80 -1.86
C LYS A 349 -4.59 -24.54 -2.23
N ILE A 350 -4.86 -23.37 -2.79
CA ILE A 350 -6.14 -23.00 -3.38
C ILE A 350 -5.90 -22.69 -4.86
N THR A 351 -6.36 -23.54 -5.76
CA THR A 351 -6.05 -23.43 -7.19
C THR A 351 -7.15 -23.99 -8.08
N SER A 352 -7.07 -23.73 -9.38
CA SER A 352 -7.98 -24.35 -10.35
C SER A 352 -7.55 -25.78 -10.67
N VAL A 353 -8.50 -26.60 -11.11
CA VAL A 353 -8.24 -27.98 -11.57
C VAL A 353 -7.15 -28.02 -12.65
N ASP A 354 -7.25 -27.12 -13.64
CA ASP A 354 -6.28 -27.01 -14.75
C ASP A 354 -4.85 -26.68 -14.26
N SER A 355 -4.71 -25.99 -13.12
CA SER A 355 -3.41 -25.61 -12.54
C SER A 355 -2.90 -26.58 -11.46
N PHE A 356 -3.67 -27.59 -11.07
CA PHE A 356 -3.30 -28.59 -10.05
C PHE A 356 -2.77 -29.91 -10.63
N GLN A 357 -2.47 -29.92 -11.92
CA GLN A 357 -1.94 -31.08 -12.62
C GLN A 357 -0.57 -31.50 -12.06
N GLY A 358 -0.27 -32.80 -12.14
CA GLY A 358 0.93 -33.39 -11.51
C GLY A 358 0.94 -33.46 -9.97
N GLN A 359 0.05 -32.74 -9.27
CA GLN A 359 -0.01 -32.70 -7.80
C GLN A 359 -1.06 -33.65 -7.21
N GLU A 360 -0.99 -33.88 -5.90
CA GLU A 360 -1.96 -34.66 -5.11
C GLU A 360 -2.09 -34.10 -3.69
N SER A 361 -3.18 -34.44 -3.00
CA SER A 361 -3.51 -34.01 -1.63
C SER A 361 -4.18 -35.15 -0.87
N GLU A 362 -4.01 -35.19 0.46
CA GLU A 362 -4.71 -36.18 1.28
C GLU A 362 -6.22 -35.95 1.23
N ILE A 363 -6.64 -34.68 1.34
CA ILE A 363 -8.04 -34.25 1.30
C ILE A 363 -8.20 -33.20 0.19
N ILE A 364 -9.26 -33.34 -0.61
CA ILE A 364 -9.70 -32.36 -1.62
C ILE A 364 -11.07 -31.81 -1.24
N LEU A 365 -11.17 -30.48 -1.21
CA LEU A 365 -12.42 -29.74 -1.19
C LEU A 365 -12.66 -29.15 -2.60
N LEU A 366 -13.69 -29.59 -3.31
CA LEU A 366 -13.92 -29.23 -4.73
C LEU A 366 -15.20 -28.40 -4.91
N SER A 367 -15.09 -27.24 -5.56
CA SER A 367 -16.23 -26.40 -5.98
C SER A 367 -16.49 -26.51 -7.48
N THR A 368 -17.73 -26.85 -7.87
CA THR A 368 -18.17 -26.93 -9.28
C THR A 368 -18.66 -25.58 -9.83
N VAL A 369 -19.00 -24.63 -8.98
CA VAL A 369 -19.31 -23.22 -9.28
C VAL A 369 -20.66 -22.97 -9.95
N ARG A 370 -21.01 -23.74 -10.99
CA ARG A 370 -22.17 -23.41 -11.84
C ARG A 370 -23.50 -23.71 -11.17
N SER A 371 -24.37 -22.71 -11.17
CA SER A 371 -25.76 -22.75 -10.76
C SER A 371 -26.54 -21.61 -11.44
N ASN A 372 -27.01 -21.84 -12.66
CA ASN A 372 -27.75 -20.86 -13.48
C ASN A 372 -29.10 -21.42 -13.96
N LYS A 373 -29.98 -20.49 -14.36
CA LYS A 373 -31.32 -20.79 -14.90
C LYS A 373 -31.32 -21.40 -16.29
N ASP A 374 -30.28 -21.15 -17.06
CA ASP A 374 -30.17 -21.64 -18.44
C ASP A 374 -29.77 -23.14 -18.48
N ASN A 375 -29.65 -23.80 -17.32
CA ASN A 375 -29.15 -25.16 -17.14
C ASN A 375 -27.87 -25.44 -17.93
N PHE A 376 -27.00 -24.43 -18.07
CA PHE A 376 -25.78 -24.53 -18.87
C PHE A 376 -24.60 -24.89 -17.97
N ALA A 377 -24.07 -26.11 -18.05
CA ALA A 377 -22.90 -26.52 -17.27
C ALA A 377 -21.57 -25.95 -17.84
N GLY A 378 -21.52 -25.62 -19.14
CA GLY A 378 -20.28 -25.19 -19.80
C GLY A 378 -19.25 -26.34 -19.85
N PHE A 379 -17.97 -26.03 -19.62
CA PHE A 379 -16.90 -27.04 -19.64
C PHE A 379 -16.91 -28.03 -18.47
N LEU A 380 -17.84 -27.90 -17.51
CA LEU A 380 -17.93 -28.84 -16.39
C LEU A 380 -18.20 -30.28 -16.85
N THR A 381 -18.84 -30.45 -18.00
CA THR A 381 -19.11 -31.77 -18.61
C THR A 381 -17.88 -32.39 -19.26
N GLU A 382 -16.74 -31.68 -19.33
CA GLU A 382 -15.49 -32.25 -19.84
C GLU A 382 -14.96 -33.32 -18.88
N GLU A 383 -15.13 -34.59 -19.27
CA GLU A 383 -14.70 -35.79 -18.53
C GLU A 383 -13.24 -35.70 -18.05
N ASN A 384 -12.36 -35.16 -18.89
CA ASN A 384 -10.94 -34.95 -18.59
C ASN A 384 -10.70 -34.07 -17.34
N ARG A 385 -11.50 -33.02 -17.14
CA ARG A 385 -11.39 -32.13 -15.98
C ARG A 385 -11.94 -32.79 -14.73
N VAL A 386 -13.02 -33.55 -14.86
CA VAL A 386 -13.62 -34.32 -13.76
C VAL A 386 -12.64 -35.39 -13.29
N ASN A 387 -12.03 -36.13 -14.22
CA ASN A 387 -10.95 -37.08 -13.94
C ASN A 387 -9.82 -36.40 -13.15
N VAL A 388 -9.33 -35.25 -13.63
CA VAL A 388 -8.27 -34.52 -12.94
C VAL A 388 -8.73 -33.94 -11.61
N ALA A 389 -9.99 -33.57 -11.40
CA ALA A 389 -10.43 -33.04 -10.11
C ALA A 389 -10.57 -34.14 -9.05
N PHE A 390 -11.13 -35.30 -9.42
CA PHE A 390 -11.40 -36.40 -8.49
C PHE A 390 -10.13 -37.19 -8.18
N SER A 391 -9.24 -37.38 -9.17
CA SER A 391 -8.04 -38.22 -9.01
C SER A 391 -6.90 -37.62 -8.18
N ARG A 392 -7.12 -36.43 -7.60
CA ARG A 392 -6.14 -35.69 -6.78
C ARG A 392 -6.28 -35.97 -5.30
N ALA A 393 -7.42 -36.53 -4.89
CA ALA A 393 -7.71 -36.91 -3.52
C ALA A 393 -7.17 -38.30 -3.20
N ARG A 394 -6.33 -38.42 -2.16
CA ARG A 394 -5.85 -39.73 -1.70
C ARG A 394 -6.80 -40.38 -0.70
N LYS A 395 -7.21 -39.63 0.35
CA LYS A 395 -7.98 -40.13 1.49
C LYS A 395 -9.40 -39.56 1.58
N GLY A 396 -9.62 -38.30 1.17
CA GLY A 396 -10.92 -37.66 1.30
C GLY A 396 -11.30 -36.77 0.13
N LEU A 397 -12.55 -36.88 -0.34
CA LEU A 397 -13.08 -36.08 -1.45
C LEU A 397 -14.44 -35.48 -1.06
N PHE A 398 -14.49 -34.15 -0.92
CA PHE A 398 -15.70 -33.42 -0.57
C PHE A 398 -16.03 -32.44 -1.69
N VAL A 399 -17.14 -32.66 -2.40
CA VAL A 399 -17.53 -31.87 -3.57
C VAL A 399 -18.79 -31.08 -3.24
N ILE A 400 -18.78 -29.78 -3.56
CA ILE A 400 -19.95 -28.91 -3.47
C ILE A 400 -20.35 -28.44 -4.87
N GLY A 401 -21.65 -28.50 -5.17
CA GLY A 401 -22.17 -28.08 -6.46
C GLY A 401 -23.69 -28.09 -6.53
N ASN A 402 -24.21 -27.55 -7.63
CA ASN A 402 -25.60 -27.78 -8.03
C ASN A 402 -25.66 -29.04 -8.91
N PHE A 403 -25.86 -30.21 -8.28
CA PHE A 403 -25.87 -31.48 -9.03
C PHE A 403 -27.15 -31.71 -9.82
N GLU A 404 -28.24 -31.00 -9.49
CA GLU A 404 -29.47 -31.04 -10.30
C GLU A 404 -29.22 -30.45 -11.69
N LEU A 405 -28.55 -29.30 -11.76
CA LEU A 405 -28.09 -28.71 -13.03
C LEU A 405 -27.16 -29.65 -13.79
N LEU A 406 -26.22 -30.31 -13.09
CA LEU A 406 -25.23 -31.19 -13.74
C LEU A 406 -25.82 -32.53 -14.20
N TYR A 407 -26.93 -32.96 -13.61
CA TYR A 407 -27.66 -34.16 -14.00
C TYR A 407 -28.48 -33.93 -15.27
N ASP A 408 -29.16 -32.78 -15.38
CA ASP A 408 -30.10 -32.45 -16.46
C ASP A 408 -29.41 -31.72 -17.65
N GLN A 409 -28.28 -32.26 -18.11
CA GLN A 409 -27.64 -31.77 -19.33
C GLN A 409 -28.22 -32.52 -20.54
N TRP A 410 -28.46 -31.81 -21.65
CA TRP A 410 -29.06 -32.29 -22.90
C TRP A 410 -28.20 -33.32 -23.68
N GLN A 411 -27.38 -34.11 -22.98
CA GLN A 411 -26.47 -35.12 -23.51
C GLN A 411 -26.76 -36.46 -22.84
N GLU A 412 -27.11 -37.48 -23.63
CA GLU A 412 -27.47 -38.83 -23.16
C GLU A 412 -26.33 -39.57 -22.43
N ASP A 413 -25.10 -39.03 -22.41
CA ASP A 413 -23.90 -39.73 -21.92
C ASP A 413 -22.95 -38.86 -21.07
N ASN A 414 -23.47 -37.83 -20.39
CA ASN A 414 -22.65 -36.95 -19.54
C ASN A 414 -22.06 -37.69 -18.32
N ILE A 415 -20.76 -37.49 -18.06
CA ILE A 415 -20.02 -38.05 -16.92
C ILE A 415 -20.66 -37.74 -15.56
N TRP A 416 -21.27 -36.56 -15.39
CA TRP A 416 -21.89 -36.19 -14.12
C TRP A 416 -23.12 -37.05 -13.79
N THR A 417 -23.88 -37.51 -14.78
CA THR A 417 -24.99 -38.44 -14.56
C THR A 417 -24.49 -39.74 -13.95
N LYS A 418 -23.42 -40.32 -14.52
CA LYS A 418 -22.74 -41.54 -14.01
C LYS A 418 -22.21 -41.33 -12.58
N ILE A 419 -21.54 -40.20 -12.32
CA ILE A 419 -21.01 -39.86 -11.00
C ILE A 419 -22.12 -39.68 -9.96
N ILE A 420 -23.19 -38.98 -10.30
CA ILE A 420 -24.31 -38.71 -9.39
C ILE A 420 -25.04 -40.02 -9.06
N ASP A 421 -25.33 -40.85 -10.05
CA ASP A 421 -25.97 -42.15 -9.83
C ASP A 421 -25.11 -43.09 -8.99
N LEU A 422 -23.80 -43.13 -9.27
CA LEU A 422 -22.84 -43.89 -8.46
C LEU A 422 -22.78 -43.35 -7.03
N SER A 423 -22.79 -42.02 -6.85
CA SER A 423 -22.79 -41.40 -5.52
C SER A 423 -24.05 -41.69 -4.71
N LYS A 424 -25.22 -41.79 -5.37
CA LYS A 424 -26.47 -42.21 -4.73
C LYS A 424 -26.40 -43.69 -4.32
N LYS A 425 -25.93 -44.57 -5.21
CA LYS A 425 -25.73 -46.01 -4.92
C LYS A 425 -24.76 -46.25 -3.75
N GLN A 426 -23.70 -45.45 -3.66
CA GLN A 426 -22.69 -45.56 -2.59
C GLN A 426 -23.04 -44.77 -1.32
N GLY A 427 -24.17 -44.04 -1.28
CA GLY A 427 -24.55 -43.22 -0.12
C GLY A 427 -23.72 -41.96 0.09
N HIS A 428 -22.90 -41.57 -0.88
CA HIS A 428 -22.06 -40.37 -0.84
C HIS A 428 -22.84 -39.09 -1.18
N TYR A 429 -23.95 -39.19 -1.91
CA TYR A 429 -24.80 -38.05 -2.27
C TYR A 429 -25.53 -37.47 -1.04
N GLN A 430 -25.36 -36.17 -0.78
CA GLN A 430 -26.05 -35.46 0.29
C GLN A 430 -26.88 -34.30 -0.28
N GLU A 431 -28.18 -34.34 -0.04
CA GLU A 431 -29.11 -33.30 -0.46
C GLU A 431 -29.24 -32.22 0.62
N ASN A 432 -28.89 -30.99 0.29
CA ASN A 432 -29.03 -29.79 1.14
C ASN A 432 -28.22 -29.78 2.46
N HIS A 433 -27.36 -30.76 2.74
CA HIS A 433 -26.45 -30.69 3.89
C HIS A 433 -25.13 -31.45 3.73
N PHE A 434 -24.13 -31.09 4.53
CA PHE A 434 -22.97 -31.93 4.85
C PHE A 434 -23.19 -32.70 6.16
N LYS A 435 -22.56 -33.86 6.31
CA LYS A 435 -22.56 -34.62 7.58
C LYS A 435 -21.20 -34.56 8.25
N LEU A 436 -21.12 -33.77 9.31
CA LEU A 436 -19.94 -33.70 10.20
C LEU A 436 -20.08 -34.70 11.36
N GLN A 437 -18.97 -35.17 11.90
CA GLN A 437 -18.96 -36.10 13.04
C GLN A 437 -18.05 -35.59 14.17
N CYS A 438 -18.55 -35.63 15.41
CA CYS A 438 -17.75 -35.35 16.59
C CYS A 438 -16.70 -36.46 16.81
N LEU A 439 -15.43 -36.09 16.95
CA LEU A 439 -14.36 -37.06 17.18
C LEU A 439 -14.48 -37.81 18.52
N CYS A 440 -14.94 -37.12 19.57
CA CYS A 440 -14.97 -37.68 20.92
C CYS A 440 -16.13 -38.67 21.12
N HIS A 441 -17.30 -38.36 20.57
CA HIS A 441 -18.54 -39.12 20.86
C HIS A 441 -19.19 -39.73 19.63
N LYS A 442 -18.59 -39.58 18.44
CA LYS A 442 -19.09 -40.10 17.16
C LYS A 442 -20.52 -39.67 16.79
N GLN A 443 -21.01 -38.60 17.42
CA GLN A 443 -22.30 -37.99 17.10
C GLN A 443 -22.22 -37.27 15.74
N ASN A 444 -23.23 -37.48 14.90
CA ASN A 444 -23.33 -36.88 13.57
C ASN A 444 -24.15 -35.59 13.58
N PHE A 445 -23.79 -34.64 12.72
CA PHE A 445 -24.41 -33.32 12.61
C PHE A 445 -24.61 -32.94 11.15
N SER A 446 -25.84 -32.60 10.80
CA SER A 446 -26.17 -32.09 9.47
C SER A 446 -25.96 -30.57 9.42
N VAL A 447 -25.21 -30.12 8.42
CA VAL A 447 -24.84 -28.72 8.23
C VAL A 447 -25.33 -28.24 6.88
N TYR A 448 -26.23 -27.25 6.87
CA TYR A 448 -26.93 -26.78 5.68
C TYR A 448 -26.35 -25.50 5.08
N SER A 449 -25.58 -24.75 5.88
CA SER A 449 -25.03 -23.45 5.50
C SER A 449 -23.68 -23.18 6.16
N ALA A 450 -22.95 -22.20 5.62
CA ALA A 450 -21.73 -21.69 6.24
C ALA A 450 -21.93 -21.28 7.71
N ASN A 451 -23.08 -20.69 8.03
CA ASN A 451 -23.43 -20.29 9.39
C ASN A 451 -23.60 -21.49 10.33
N ASP A 452 -24.07 -22.63 9.83
CA ASP A 452 -24.20 -23.84 10.64
C ASP A 452 -22.83 -24.48 10.91
N ILE A 453 -21.88 -24.39 9.97
CA ILE A 453 -20.47 -24.78 10.20
C ILE A 453 -19.86 -23.88 11.27
N GLN A 454 -20.09 -22.56 11.19
CA GLN A 454 -19.62 -21.62 12.20
C GLN A 454 -20.20 -21.94 13.58
N LYS A 455 -21.51 -22.21 13.67
CA LYS A 455 -22.10 -22.64 14.94
C LYS A 455 -21.44 -23.94 15.45
N PHE A 456 -21.17 -24.88 14.56
CA PHE A 456 -20.50 -26.13 14.90
C PHE A 456 -19.10 -25.89 15.49
N ILE A 457 -18.31 -25.02 14.85
CA ILE A 457 -16.97 -24.60 15.29
C ILE A 457 -17.01 -23.93 16.67
N TYR A 458 -17.92 -22.97 16.88
CA TYR A 458 -17.90 -22.12 18.07
C TYR A 458 -18.64 -22.68 19.28
N TYR A 459 -19.72 -23.43 19.07
CA TYR A 459 -20.60 -23.88 20.16
C TYR A 459 -20.45 -25.35 20.52
N GLN A 460 -19.59 -26.11 19.80
CA GLN A 460 -19.37 -27.55 19.99
C GLN A 460 -20.67 -28.30 20.35
N PRO A 461 -21.59 -28.53 19.40
CA PRO A 461 -22.97 -28.90 19.68
C PRO A 461 -23.17 -30.33 20.23
N CYS A 462 -22.09 -31.07 20.52
CA CYS A 462 -22.18 -32.34 21.22
C CYS A 462 -22.53 -32.08 22.69
N LYS A 463 -23.74 -32.44 23.09
CA LYS A 463 -24.26 -32.22 24.46
C LYS A 463 -23.71 -33.23 25.50
N LEU A 464 -22.82 -34.14 25.10
CA LEU A 464 -22.26 -35.18 25.94
C LEU A 464 -20.97 -34.67 26.63
N LYS A 465 -20.81 -34.92 27.92
CA LYS A 465 -19.56 -34.57 28.64
C LYS A 465 -18.39 -35.34 28.02
N CYS A 466 -17.36 -34.63 27.55
CA CYS A 466 -16.11 -35.27 27.13
C CYS A 466 -15.20 -35.45 28.35
N GLY A 467 -14.64 -36.65 28.53
CA GLY A 467 -13.75 -36.99 29.66
C GLY A 467 -12.29 -36.59 29.46
N GLN A 468 -11.97 -35.83 28.41
CA GLN A 468 -10.59 -35.40 28.13
C GLN A 468 -10.21 -34.22 29.03
N LYS A 469 -9.14 -34.39 29.82
CA LYS A 469 -8.49 -33.28 30.52
C LYS A 469 -7.85 -32.36 29.47
N LEU A 470 -8.41 -31.16 29.32
CA LEU A 470 -7.80 -30.10 28.52
C LEU A 470 -6.45 -29.73 29.15
N SER A 471 -5.36 -29.87 28.39
CA SER A 471 -4.10 -29.23 28.75
C SER A 471 -4.34 -27.72 28.77
N CYS A 472 -3.84 -27.07 29.82
CA CYS A 472 -4.09 -25.69 30.20
C CYS A 472 -3.48 -24.64 29.24
N ALA A 473 -3.69 -24.77 27.93
CA ALA A 473 -3.11 -23.85 26.94
C ALA A 473 -4.01 -23.50 25.74
N GLN A 474 -5.28 -23.89 25.64
CA GLN A 474 -6.04 -23.69 24.38
C GLN A 474 -7.37 -22.96 24.42
N PHE A 475 -7.88 -22.52 25.56
CA PHE A 475 -9.05 -21.65 25.57
C PHE A 475 -8.89 -20.63 26.66
N PHE A 476 -8.64 -19.36 26.29
CA PHE A 476 -9.18 -18.18 26.95
C PHE A 476 -8.86 -16.89 26.15
N TYR A 477 -9.94 -16.23 25.72
CA TYR A 477 -10.14 -14.81 25.38
C TYR A 477 -9.85 -14.22 23.98
N ARG A 478 -10.95 -14.16 23.21
CA ARG A 478 -11.59 -13.02 22.50
C ARG A 478 -10.80 -11.74 22.21
N SER A 479 -10.96 -11.25 20.96
CA SER A 479 -11.15 -9.82 20.71
C SER A 479 -11.90 -9.61 19.40
N GLY A 480 -13.19 -9.26 19.45
CA GLY A 480 -13.97 -8.96 18.26
C GLY A 480 -15.36 -9.59 18.27
N SER A 481 -16.33 -8.94 18.88
CA SER A 481 -17.73 -9.35 18.80
C SER A 481 -18.44 -8.51 17.75
N LEU A 482 -18.92 -9.13 16.66
CA LEU A 482 -19.67 -8.44 15.60
C LEU A 482 -21.11 -8.22 16.05
N LEU A 483 -21.45 -6.98 16.39
CA LEU A 483 -22.79 -6.58 16.77
C LEU A 483 -23.46 -5.80 15.66
N ARG A 484 -24.72 -6.13 15.39
CA ARG A 484 -25.55 -5.42 14.43
C ARG A 484 -26.50 -4.51 15.18
N PHE A 485 -26.21 -3.22 15.16
CA PHE A 485 -27.11 -2.20 15.68
C PHE A 485 -28.07 -1.74 14.60
N GLU A 486 -29.32 -1.55 14.97
CA GLU A 486 -30.25 -0.69 14.24
C GLU A 486 -30.43 0.60 15.02
N ILE A 487 -29.76 1.65 14.59
CA ILE A 487 -29.74 2.93 15.30
C ILE A 487 -30.86 3.79 14.75
N LYS A 488 -31.70 4.35 15.65
CA LYS A 488 -32.59 5.46 15.34
C LYS A 488 -31.88 6.74 15.75
N PRO A 489 -31.39 7.56 14.80
CA PRO A 489 -30.71 8.79 15.15
C PRO A 489 -31.63 9.75 15.88
N HIS A 490 -31.25 10.19 17.08
CA HIS A 490 -31.89 11.36 17.67
C HIS A 490 -31.32 12.60 16.96
N GLN A 491 -32.18 13.39 16.31
CA GLN A 491 -31.79 14.70 15.77
C GLN A 491 -31.55 15.64 16.94
N ILE A 492 -30.32 15.69 17.45
CA ILE A 492 -29.92 16.64 18.49
C ILE A 492 -29.50 17.99 17.85
N ASP A 493 -29.18 18.02 16.54
CA ASP A 493 -28.83 19.25 15.85
C ASP A 493 -29.34 19.32 14.40
N ASN A 494 -29.87 20.48 14.02
CA ASN A 494 -30.32 20.80 12.66
C ASN A 494 -29.18 20.80 11.60
N ASP A 495 -27.93 20.56 12.01
CA ASP A 495 -26.73 20.48 11.16
C ASP A 495 -26.24 19.02 10.89
N PHE A 496 -27.00 18.01 11.32
CA PHE A 496 -26.63 16.60 11.23
C PHE A 496 -27.20 15.91 9.97
N ASP A 497 -26.38 15.72 8.93
CA ASP A 497 -26.76 15.00 7.70
C ASP A 497 -26.24 13.55 7.67
N TRP A 498 -27.16 12.58 7.67
CA TRP A 498 -26.88 11.15 7.50
C TRP A 498 -26.58 10.77 6.04
N ASN A 499 -26.47 11.73 5.12
CA ASN A 499 -26.01 11.52 3.75
C ASN A 499 -24.51 11.85 3.53
N ASP A 500 -23.77 12.21 4.59
CA ASP A 500 -22.31 12.44 4.55
C ASP A 500 -21.50 11.13 4.41
N PRO A 501 -20.84 10.87 3.26
CA PRO A 501 -20.11 9.62 3.00
C PRO A 501 -18.88 9.40 3.91
N GLY A 502 -18.49 10.38 4.71
CA GLY A 502 -17.38 10.28 5.67
C GLY A 502 -17.75 9.69 7.03
N ARG A 503 -19.01 9.31 7.27
CA ARG A 503 -19.49 8.83 8.58
C ARG A 503 -19.64 7.32 8.65
N LEU A 504 -19.27 6.75 9.81
CA LEU A 504 -19.28 5.31 10.08
C LEU A 504 -18.77 4.51 8.87
N ILE A 505 -17.59 4.92 8.39
CA ILE A 505 -16.90 4.29 7.27
C ILE A 505 -16.22 3.02 7.74
N TYR A 506 -15.99 2.10 6.81
CA TYR A 506 -15.31 0.84 7.11
C TYR A 506 -13.99 1.08 7.87
N ASN A 507 -13.77 0.32 8.94
CA ASN A 507 -12.59 0.35 9.80
C ASN A 507 -12.39 1.64 10.60
N GLN A 508 -13.42 2.48 10.73
CA GLN A 508 -13.40 3.65 11.62
C GLN A 508 -13.54 3.18 13.07
N LEU A 509 -12.68 3.67 13.97
CA LEU A 509 -12.81 3.46 15.41
C LEU A 509 -14.02 4.24 15.91
N VAL A 510 -14.85 3.62 16.74
CA VAL A 510 -15.98 4.28 17.42
C VAL A 510 -15.93 3.98 18.91
N VAL A 511 -16.38 4.94 19.72
CA VAL A 511 -16.60 4.79 21.16
C VAL A 511 -18.10 4.84 21.40
N ILE A 512 -18.64 3.88 22.13
CA ILE A 512 -20.05 3.79 22.54
C ILE A 512 -20.08 4.07 24.03
N THR A 513 -20.82 5.07 24.49
CA THR A 513 -20.85 5.48 25.89
C THR A 513 -22.15 6.20 26.25
N ASN A 514 -22.40 6.45 27.54
CA ASN A 514 -23.35 7.46 27.98
C ASN A 514 -22.71 8.87 27.96
N LYS A 515 -23.52 9.90 28.27
CA LYS A 515 -23.13 11.32 28.21
C LYS A 515 -21.99 11.70 29.17
N THR A 516 -21.75 10.92 30.23
CA THR A 516 -20.75 11.21 31.27
C THR A 516 -19.41 10.52 31.05
N PHE A 517 -19.28 9.67 30.02
CA PHE A 517 -18.06 8.89 29.74
C PHE A 517 -17.62 8.02 30.93
N ASP A 518 -18.57 7.38 31.62
CA ASP A 518 -18.23 6.50 32.74
C ASP A 518 -17.40 5.30 32.22
N GLU A 519 -16.29 4.98 32.87
CA GLU A 519 -15.36 3.92 32.40
C GLU A 519 -16.06 2.57 32.25
N ASP A 520 -16.95 2.23 33.18
CA ASP A 520 -17.72 0.97 33.20
C ASP A 520 -18.81 0.89 32.12
N LYS A 521 -19.13 2.03 31.49
CA LYS A 521 -20.16 2.21 30.46
C LYS A 521 -19.57 2.67 29.12
N THR A 522 -18.25 2.60 28.94
CA THR A 522 -17.57 3.03 27.72
C THR A 522 -16.99 1.85 26.96
N PHE A 523 -17.36 1.72 25.68
CA PHE A 523 -16.99 0.62 24.81
C PHE A 523 -16.29 1.11 23.55
N MET A 524 -15.26 0.42 23.09
CA MET A 524 -14.60 0.73 21.83
C MET A 524 -14.96 -0.33 20.78
N ALA A 525 -15.21 0.11 19.55
CA ALA A 525 -15.50 -0.78 18.43
C ALA A 525 -14.89 -0.26 17.12
N THR A 526 -14.86 -1.08 16.08
CA THR A 526 -14.62 -0.62 14.70
C THR A 526 -15.82 -0.88 13.81
N VAL A 527 -16.05 0.00 12.85
CA VAL A 527 -17.15 -0.16 11.91
C VAL A 527 -16.81 -1.19 10.83
N VAL A 528 -17.64 -2.23 10.67
CA VAL A 528 -17.38 -3.37 9.77
C VAL A 528 -18.10 -3.24 8.43
N ASN A 529 -19.16 -2.44 8.36
CA ASN A 529 -19.82 -2.09 7.11
C ASN A 529 -19.98 -0.58 7.01
N THR A 530 -19.65 0.00 5.85
CA THR A 530 -19.97 1.41 5.60
C THR A 530 -21.47 1.61 5.79
N ALA A 531 -21.87 2.56 6.64
CA ALA A 531 -23.27 2.96 6.80
C ALA A 531 -23.94 3.42 5.48
N PHE A 532 -23.14 3.63 4.43
CA PHE A 532 -23.51 4.17 3.11
C PHE A 532 -23.71 3.16 1.98
N SER A 533 -23.92 1.87 2.26
CA SER A 533 -24.37 0.93 1.21
C SER A 533 -25.70 1.41 0.59
N GLU A 534 -25.94 1.11 -0.70
CA GLU A 534 -27.21 1.46 -1.34
C GLU A 534 -28.43 0.93 -0.57
N GLU A 535 -28.26 -0.20 0.09
CA GLU A 535 -29.25 -0.86 0.92
C GLU A 535 -29.59 -0.06 2.18
N SER A 536 -28.57 0.46 2.89
CA SER A 536 -28.75 1.33 4.06
C SER A 536 -29.40 2.67 3.69
N LYS A 537 -29.08 3.25 2.52
CA LYS A 537 -29.74 4.47 2.01
C LYS A 537 -31.23 4.26 1.73
N LYS A 538 -31.59 3.13 1.13
CA LYS A 538 -33.00 2.75 0.88
C LYS A 538 -33.74 2.56 2.22
N GLN A 539 -33.12 1.93 3.20
CA GLN A 539 -33.74 1.69 4.51
C GLN A 539 -33.88 2.97 5.35
N TYR A 540 -32.89 3.88 5.32
CA TYR A 540 -32.98 5.18 6.00
C TYR A 540 -34.09 6.05 5.41
N LYS A 541 -34.24 6.07 4.07
CA LYS A 541 -35.35 6.78 3.40
C LYS A 541 -36.72 6.23 3.81
N LYS A 542 -36.83 4.92 4.07
CA LYS A 542 -38.09 4.26 4.43
C LYS A 542 -38.45 4.45 5.91
N ASN A 543 -37.51 4.21 6.83
CA ASN A 543 -37.81 4.05 8.26
C ASN A 543 -36.97 4.94 9.19
N LYS A 544 -36.12 5.85 8.67
CA LYS A 544 -35.19 6.69 9.47
C LYS A 544 -34.26 5.90 10.40
N ARG A 545 -33.96 4.64 10.06
CA ARG A 545 -33.06 3.76 10.81
C ARG A 545 -31.84 3.39 9.97
N ILE A 546 -30.70 3.17 10.63
CA ILE A 546 -29.43 2.82 9.98
C ILE A 546 -28.89 1.54 10.62
N LYS A 547 -28.51 0.58 9.76
CA LYS A 547 -27.86 -0.67 10.19
C LYS A 547 -26.36 -0.50 10.18
N VAL A 548 -25.77 -0.56 11.37
CA VAL A 548 -24.31 -0.46 11.56
C VAL A 548 -23.83 -1.77 12.19
N LYS A 549 -22.77 -2.33 11.63
CA LYS A 549 -22.06 -3.48 12.18
C LYS A 549 -20.81 -2.97 12.86
N LEU A 550 -20.68 -3.25 14.15
CA LEU A 550 -19.54 -2.87 14.97
C LEU A 550 -18.79 -4.11 15.43
N LEU A 551 -17.47 -4.06 15.40
CA LEU A 551 -16.58 -5.08 15.96
C LEU A 551 -16.02 -4.54 17.27
N LEU A 552 -16.51 -5.05 18.40
CA LEU A 552 -16.07 -4.63 19.73
C LEU A 552 -14.65 -5.10 20.04
N PHE A 553 -13.86 -4.25 20.70
CA PHE A 553 -12.56 -4.64 21.24
C PHE A 553 -12.71 -5.34 22.59
N ASN A 554 -12.10 -6.52 22.74
CA ASN A 554 -11.85 -7.19 24.02
C ASN A 554 -13.07 -7.40 24.98
N GLN A 555 -14.28 -7.59 24.47
CA GLN A 555 -15.46 -7.84 25.32
C GLN A 555 -16.25 -9.10 24.93
N ASP A 556 -16.77 -9.79 25.96
CA ASP A 556 -17.79 -10.82 25.82
C ASP A 556 -19.08 -10.19 25.26
N ILE A 557 -19.73 -10.83 24.27
CA ILE A 557 -21.06 -10.42 23.79
C ILE A 557 -22.05 -10.42 24.95
N CYS A 558 -22.01 -11.43 25.81
CA CYS A 558 -22.94 -11.56 26.92
C CYS A 558 -22.73 -10.42 27.93
N GLN A 559 -21.48 -10.15 28.33
CA GLN A 559 -21.17 -9.06 29.25
C GLN A 559 -21.53 -7.69 28.66
N PHE A 560 -21.26 -7.48 27.37
CA PHE A 560 -21.67 -6.26 26.68
C PHE A 560 -23.19 -6.13 26.60
N MET A 561 -23.92 -7.21 26.31
CA MET A 561 -25.39 -7.19 26.24
C MET A 561 -26.01 -6.94 27.62
N ASP A 562 -25.47 -7.53 28.68
CA ASP A 562 -25.89 -7.28 30.07
C ASP A 562 -25.63 -5.82 30.49
N GLN A 563 -24.47 -5.28 30.09
CA GLN A 563 -24.12 -3.88 30.35
C GLN A 563 -24.95 -2.92 29.51
N ILE A 564 -25.19 -3.18 28.22
CA ILE A 564 -26.10 -2.38 27.37
C ILE A 564 -27.54 -2.42 27.88
N ASP A 565 -27.99 -3.56 28.39
CA ASP A 565 -29.30 -3.67 29.04
C ASP A 565 -29.39 -2.80 30.31
N SER A 566 -28.28 -2.45 30.94
CA SER A 566 -28.26 -1.45 32.03
C SER A 566 -28.52 -0.01 31.53
N PHE A 567 -28.38 0.27 30.23
CA PHE A 567 -28.70 1.57 29.61
C PHE A 567 -30.17 1.69 29.22
N LYS A 568 -31.06 0.77 29.62
CA LYS A 568 -32.48 0.73 29.21
C LYS A 568 -33.27 2.04 29.45
N SER A 569 -32.73 3.00 30.20
CA SER A 569 -33.29 4.34 30.43
C SER A 569 -32.37 5.52 30.06
N GLU A 570 -31.16 5.29 29.53
CA GLU A 570 -30.16 6.33 29.22
C GLU A 570 -29.94 6.49 27.70
N GLU A 571 -29.63 7.71 27.25
CA GLU A 571 -29.22 7.95 25.86
C GLU A 571 -27.80 7.39 25.62
N ILE A 572 -27.67 6.53 24.61
CA ILE A 572 -26.38 5.95 24.19
C ILE A 572 -25.79 6.81 23.07
N PHE A 573 -24.56 7.29 23.28
CA PHE A 573 -23.79 8.08 22.33
C PHE A 573 -22.77 7.22 21.61
N ILE A 574 -22.62 7.43 20.30
CA ILE A 574 -21.57 6.81 19.48
C ILE A 574 -20.69 7.92 18.93
N TYR A 575 -19.45 7.97 19.39
CA TYR A 575 -18.42 8.89 18.95
C TYR A 575 -17.53 8.22 17.90
N GLU A 576 -17.39 8.83 16.72
CA GLU A 576 -16.58 8.29 15.63
C GLU A 576 -15.18 8.95 15.56
N SER A 577 -14.15 8.16 15.27
CA SER A 577 -12.78 8.63 15.02
C SER A 577 -12.63 9.19 13.61
N VAL A 578 -11.75 10.17 13.45
CA VAL A 578 -11.45 10.87 12.18
C VAL A 578 -10.85 9.98 11.10
N THR A 579 -10.22 8.89 11.51
CA THR A 579 -9.35 8.08 10.65
C THR A 579 -9.54 6.59 10.91
N TYR A 580 -9.04 5.77 10.00
CA TYR A 580 -9.09 4.31 10.11
C TYR A 580 -8.30 3.81 11.33
N PHE A 581 -8.86 2.88 12.08
CA PHE A 581 -8.25 2.25 13.24
C PHE A 581 -6.86 1.69 12.94
N ASP A 582 -6.65 1.10 11.76
CA ASP A 582 -5.34 0.58 11.34
C ASP A 582 -4.22 1.63 11.35
N GLN A 583 -4.55 2.93 11.21
CA GLN A 583 -3.56 4.01 11.30
C GLN A 583 -3.05 4.21 12.73
N TYR A 584 -3.89 3.98 13.75
CA TYR A 584 -3.53 4.10 15.17
C TYR A 584 -3.18 2.77 15.84
N ARG A 585 -3.57 1.63 15.25
CA ARG A 585 -3.30 0.29 15.81
C ARG A 585 -1.83 0.12 16.20
N ASN A 586 -0.92 0.56 15.33
CA ASN A 586 0.52 0.46 15.58
C ASN A 586 0.97 1.37 16.73
N THR A 587 0.44 2.60 16.78
CA THR A 587 0.66 3.54 17.91
C THR A 587 0.19 2.93 19.23
N LEU A 588 -1.02 2.36 19.26
CA LEU A 588 -1.57 1.73 20.46
C LEU A 588 -0.73 0.50 20.89
N ASN A 589 -0.29 -0.33 19.94
CA ASN A 589 0.58 -1.46 20.23
C ASN A 589 1.94 -1.03 20.78
N ALA A 590 2.50 0.07 20.26
CA ALA A 590 3.75 0.63 20.76
C ALA A 590 3.59 1.20 22.18
N LEU A 591 2.50 1.93 22.46
CA LEU A 591 2.20 2.42 23.81
C LEU A 591 2.07 1.30 24.83
N LYS A 592 1.52 0.13 24.45
CA LYS A 592 1.45 -1.05 25.32
C LYS A 592 2.80 -1.62 25.74
N ARG A 593 3.88 -1.29 25.03
CA ARG A 593 5.25 -1.73 25.36
C ARG A 593 5.94 -0.79 26.35
N ILE A 594 5.37 0.39 26.62
CA ILE A 594 5.96 1.34 27.55
C ILE A 594 5.78 0.79 28.96
N GLU A 595 6.88 0.31 29.54
CA GLU A 595 6.92 -0.09 30.94
C GLU A 595 7.27 1.12 31.83
N LYS A 596 6.65 1.18 33.02
CA LYS A 596 6.81 2.29 33.96
C LYS A 596 8.28 2.50 34.38
N ASN A 597 9.09 1.45 34.41
CA ASN A 597 10.46 1.51 34.92
C ASN A 597 11.49 1.91 33.85
N ASN A 598 11.19 1.70 32.56
CA ASN A 598 12.16 1.86 31.46
C ASN A 598 11.80 2.98 30.47
N PHE A 599 10.80 3.82 30.79
CA PHE A 599 10.43 4.95 29.94
C PHE A 599 11.49 6.08 29.98
N PRO A 600 12.05 6.54 28.84
CA PRO A 600 12.99 7.67 28.83
C PRO A 600 12.34 8.98 29.27
N PHE A 601 13.15 9.90 29.82
CA PHE A 601 12.73 11.26 30.21
C PHE A 601 11.52 11.32 31.15
N GLN A 602 11.29 10.30 32.00
CA GLN A 602 10.20 10.27 32.99
C GLN A 602 10.13 11.54 33.84
N ASN A 603 11.29 12.08 34.24
CA ASN A 603 11.33 13.28 35.05
C ASN A 603 10.74 14.49 34.31
N GLN A 604 10.98 14.63 33.00
CA GLN A 604 10.46 15.74 32.20
C GLN A 604 9.04 15.48 31.70
N ILE A 605 8.73 14.27 31.24
CA ILE A 605 7.44 13.94 30.59
C ILE A 605 6.33 13.69 31.62
N LEU A 606 6.64 12.99 32.73
CA LEU A 606 5.67 12.60 33.75
C LEU A 606 5.73 13.51 34.98
N LYS A 607 6.93 13.80 35.50
CA LYS A 607 7.11 14.62 36.72
C LYS A 607 7.27 16.12 36.46
N LEU A 608 7.32 16.52 35.18
CA LEU A 608 7.46 17.91 34.74
C LEU A 608 8.65 18.66 35.39
N SER A 609 9.73 17.95 35.68
CA SER A 609 10.98 18.53 36.18
C SER A 609 11.59 19.46 35.14
N THR A 610 11.80 20.72 35.52
CA THR A 610 12.46 21.73 34.68
C THR A 610 13.98 21.56 34.62
N SER A 611 14.58 20.79 35.55
CA SER A 611 15.99 20.42 35.49
C SER A 611 16.21 19.32 34.44
N ILE A 612 16.93 19.66 33.36
CA ILE A 612 17.27 18.74 32.26
C ILE A 612 18.77 18.46 32.29
N LYS A 613 19.14 17.18 32.31
CA LYS A 613 20.54 16.75 32.33
C LYS A 613 21.15 16.85 30.92
N GLN A 614 22.47 16.79 30.84
CA GLN A 614 23.18 16.67 29.56
C GLN A 614 22.98 15.27 28.95
N PRO A 615 22.93 15.12 27.60
CA PRO A 615 22.86 13.81 26.97
C PRO A 615 24.01 12.90 27.43
N THR A 616 23.68 11.67 27.83
CA THR A 616 24.65 10.75 28.47
C THR A 616 25.82 10.30 27.58
N TYR A 617 25.72 10.49 26.27
CA TYR A 617 26.85 10.25 25.36
C TYR A 617 27.87 11.40 25.35
N ILE A 618 27.58 12.52 26.04
CA ILE A 618 28.50 13.63 26.25
C ILE A 618 29.04 13.54 27.67
N ASN A 619 30.35 13.31 27.81
CA ASN A 619 31.05 13.19 29.09
C ASN A 619 32.29 14.09 29.13
N ASP A 620 32.95 14.21 30.29
CA ASP A 620 34.11 15.08 30.48
C ASP A 620 35.24 14.85 29.46
N SER A 621 35.48 13.59 29.06
CA SER A 621 36.47 13.23 28.04
C SER A 621 36.09 13.61 26.60
N ASN A 622 34.80 13.88 26.32
CA ASN A 622 34.27 14.20 24.98
C ASN A 622 33.56 15.57 24.89
N LYS A 623 33.62 16.40 25.94
CA LYS A 623 32.95 17.71 26.05
C LYS A 623 33.22 18.66 24.89
N VAL A 624 34.43 18.64 24.32
CA VAL A 624 34.85 19.60 23.27
C VAL A 624 34.56 19.04 21.88
N PHE A 625 33.37 19.27 21.35
CA PHE A 625 33.01 18.92 19.97
C PHE A 625 33.75 19.82 18.97
N SER A 626 34.43 19.24 17.98
CA SER A 626 35.11 19.99 16.91
C SER A 626 34.14 20.31 15.77
N PHE A 627 34.27 21.50 15.18
CA PHE A 627 33.55 21.87 13.96
C PHE A 627 34.53 22.37 12.89
N THR A 628 34.23 22.13 11.62
CA THR A 628 34.97 22.69 10.49
C THR A 628 33.97 23.27 9.49
N LEU A 629 34.11 24.57 9.18
CA LEU A 629 33.31 25.26 8.17
C LEU A 629 33.61 24.70 6.78
N ASN A 630 32.57 24.29 6.05
CA ASN A 630 32.70 23.94 4.64
C ASN A 630 32.64 25.21 3.79
N LYS A 631 33.58 25.38 2.83
CA LYS A 631 33.65 26.53 1.90
C LYS A 631 32.41 26.75 1.01
N GLN A 632 31.39 25.91 1.11
CA GLN A 632 30.16 25.95 0.30
C GLN A 632 28.93 26.41 1.08
N ASP A 633 29.06 26.71 2.38
CA ASP A 633 27.99 27.41 3.08
C ASP A 633 27.79 28.79 2.41
N PRO A 634 26.55 29.16 2.03
CA PRO A 634 26.28 30.44 1.40
C PRO A 634 26.43 31.55 2.45
N ILE A 635 27.67 31.99 2.66
CA ILE A 635 27.99 33.28 3.24
C ILE A 635 27.45 34.32 2.25
N SER A 636 26.59 35.22 2.72
CA SER A 636 26.24 36.41 1.94
C SER A 636 27.54 37.12 1.56
N TYR A 637 27.77 37.29 0.27
CA TYR A 637 28.91 38.02 -0.29
C TYR A 637 28.94 39.45 0.27
N SER A 638 29.72 39.69 1.33
CA SER A 638 30.17 41.04 1.72
C SER A 638 31.43 41.09 2.60
N ASP A 639 31.80 40.06 3.37
CA ASP A 639 32.83 40.24 4.42
C ASP A 639 34.05 39.29 4.37
N ILE A 640 34.55 38.92 3.18
CA ILE A 640 35.78 38.09 3.02
C ILE A 640 36.98 38.92 2.54
N ASN A 641 37.24 40.07 3.16
CA ASN A 641 38.48 40.84 2.92
C ASN A 641 39.22 41.16 4.22
N ASN A 642 39.40 40.17 5.10
CA ASN A 642 40.35 40.32 6.21
C ASN A 642 41.19 39.05 6.43
N PRO A 643 42.44 38.99 5.91
CA PRO A 643 43.28 37.79 5.97
C PRO A 643 44.04 37.64 7.31
N SER A 644 43.46 38.06 8.43
CA SER A 644 44.15 38.05 9.74
C SER A 644 43.30 37.47 10.87
N ILE A 645 43.05 36.15 10.83
CA ILE A 645 42.59 35.43 12.03
C ILE A 645 43.53 34.23 12.24
N GLN A 646 44.56 34.45 13.07
CA GLN A 646 45.41 33.41 13.61
C GLN A 646 44.66 32.66 14.72
N TYR A 647 44.60 31.32 14.62
CA TYR A 647 44.05 30.44 15.64
C TYR A 647 44.98 30.42 16.86
N GLN A 648 44.65 31.15 17.93
CA GLN A 648 45.30 31.03 19.23
C GLN A 648 44.58 30.01 20.12
N ASN A 649 45.37 29.26 20.90
CA ASN A 649 44.97 28.19 21.83
C ASN A 649 43.82 28.58 22.77
N LEU A 650 42.77 27.75 22.85
CA LEU A 650 41.53 28.06 23.59
C LEU A 650 41.36 27.14 24.81
N THR A 651 41.12 27.76 25.97
CA THR A 651 40.81 27.16 27.27
C THR A 651 39.34 26.71 27.38
N SER A 652 39.03 25.98 28.46
CA SER A 652 37.84 25.14 28.70
C SER A 652 36.44 25.79 28.67
N ASP A 653 36.31 27.10 28.47
CA ASP A 653 35.01 27.82 28.49
C ASP A 653 34.45 28.21 27.11
N GLN A 654 35.11 27.81 26.02
CA GLN A 654 34.72 28.26 24.68
C GLN A 654 33.88 27.22 23.90
N TRP A 655 32.56 27.36 23.95
CA TRP A 655 31.68 26.75 22.95
C TRP A 655 31.95 27.38 21.57
N ASN A 656 32.38 26.57 20.60
CA ASN A 656 32.78 26.92 19.22
C ASN A 656 32.31 28.30 18.69
N LEU A 657 33.26 29.23 18.54
CA LEU A 657 33.08 30.60 18.03
C LEU A 657 32.58 30.66 16.58
N ASP A 658 32.80 29.62 15.77
CA ASP A 658 32.50 29.61 14.33
C ASP A 658 30.99 29.60 14.02
N TYR A 659 30.17 28.87 14.79
CA TYR A 659 28.71 28.91 14.61
C TYR A 659 28.09 30.23 15.06
N LYS A 660 28.74 30.95 15.98
CA LYS A 660 28.30 32.29 16.41
C LYS A 660 28.39 33.31 15.26
N GLN A 661 29.23 33.04 14.25
CA GLN A 661 29.37 33.88 13.06
C GLN A 661 28.32 33.55 11.97
N VAL A 662 27.80 32.32 11.95
CA VAL A 662 26.84 31.85 10.93
C VAL A 662 25.39 31.89 11.42
N LEU A 663 25.15 31.54 12.68
CA LEU A 663 23.83 31.54 13.30
C LEU A 663 23.56 32.89 13.98
N ASN A 664 22.32 33.37 13.88
CA ASN A 664 21.93 34.52 14.69
C ASN A 664 21.89 34.16 16.18
N LYS A 665 21.85 35.17 17.07
CA LYS A 665 21.91 34.99 18.52
C LYS A 665 20.94 33.92 19.06
N PHE A 666 19.68 33.93 18.61
CA PHE A 666 18.65 32.99 19.08
C PHE A 666 18.90 31.57 18.55
N GLN A 667 19.29 31.45 17.29
CA GLN A 667 19.63 30.16 16.69
C GLN A 667 20.88 29.55 17.34
N TYR A 668 21.89 30.37 17.65
CA TYR A 668 23.11 29.93 18.34
C TYR A 668 22.82 29.45 19.76
N GLU A 669 22.00 30.20 20.52
CA GLU A 669 21.58 29.78 21.86
C GLU A 669 20.77 28.47 21.82
N ALA A 670 19.83 28.35 20.88
CA ALA A 670 19.06 27.12 20.69
C ALA A 670 19.95 25.93 20.30
N PHE A 671 20.93 26.15 19.42
CA PHE A 671 21.94 25.17 19.05
C PHE A 671 22.75 24.71 20.27
N LYS A 672 23.26 25.67 21.07
CA LYS A 672 24.00 25.39 22.30
C LYS A 672 23.16 24.59 23.30
N ASN A 673 21.94 25.05 23.60
CA ASN A 673 21.04 24.39 24.53
C ASN A 673 20.71 22.96 24.11
N THR A 674 20.62 22.70 22.81
CA THR A 674 20.37 21.35 22.27
C THR A 674 21.44 20.36 22.72
N PHE A 675 22.72 20.70 22.69
CA PHE A 675 23.78 19.78 23.11
C PHE A 675 24.09 19.84 24.63
N GLN A 676 23.40 20.70 25.38
CA GLN A 676 23.46 20.76 26.83
C GLN A 676 22.31 20.02 27.53
N ARG A 677 21.25 19.65 26.78
CA ARG A 677 20.01 19.09 27.32
C ARG A 677 19.67 17.80 26.60
N GLU A 678 19.41 16.73 27.35
CA GLU A 678 18.95 15.43 26.83
C GLU A 678 17.54 15.50 26.21
N LEU A 679 16.75 16.50 26.59
CA LEU A 679 15.48 16.86 25.97
C LEU A 679 15.58 18.31 25.49
N SER A 680 15.60 18.53 24.18
CA SER A 680 15.65 19.86 23.57
C SER A 680 14.34 20.18 22.89
N LEU A 681 13.69 21.25 23.33
CA LEU A 681 12.48 21.81 22.71
C LEU A 681 12.86 23.11 22.00
N ILE A 682 12.77 23.13 20.67
CA ILE A 682 13.08 24.31 19.86
C ILE A 682 11.77 24.84 19.26
N GLN A 683 11.29 25.95 19.82
CA GLN A 683 10.17 26.69 19.26
C GLN A 683 10.68 27.68 18.22
N GLY A 684 10.28 27.50 16.97
CA GLY A 684 10.54 28.49 15.93
C GLY A 684 9.25 29.03 15.32
N PRO A 685 8.94 30.31 15.48
CA PRO A 685 7.92 31.00 14.70
C PRO A 685 8.14 30.87 13.18
N PRO A 686 7.18 31.29 12.33
CA PRO A 686 7.35 31.31 10.88
C PRO A 686 8.57 32.13 10.44
N GLY A 687 9.33 31.64 9.47
CA GLY A 687 10.47 32.36 8.89
C GLY A 687 11.74 32.46 9.74
N THR A 688 11.80 31.80 10.90
CA THR A 688 12.94 31.91 11.84
C THR A 688 14.05 30.87 11.63
N GLY A 689 13.91 30.05 10.58
CA GLY A 689 14.92 29.07 10.19
C GLY A 689 14.91 27.78 11.04
N LYS A 690 13.75 27.30 11.49
CA LYS A 690 13.61 25.99 12.17
C LYS A 690 14.34 24.85 11.43
N THR A 691 14.00 24.67 10.16
CA THR A 691 14.56 23.64 9.28
C THR A 691 16.06 23.84 9.07
N TYR A 692 16.50 25.10 8.92
CA TYR A 692 17.92 25.45 8.80
C TYR A 692 18.72 25.12 10.07
N LEU A 693 18.19 25.46 11.25
CA LEU A 693 18.81 25.10 12.53
C LEU A 693 18.83 23.57 12.72
N GLY A 694 17.74 22.88 12.38
CA GLY A 694 17.70 21.40 12.35
C GLY A 694 18.78 20.80 11.45
N LEU A 695 19.03 21.40 10.29
CA LEU A 695 20.10 21.00 9.39
C LEU A 695 21.49 21.21 10.01
N LYS A 696 21.74 22.36 10.65
CA LYS A 696 23.01 22.62 11.35
C LYS A 696 23.24 21.69 12.53
N ILE A 697 22.19 21.31 13.26
CA ILE A 697 22.23 20.26 14.30
C ILE A 697 22.66 18.91 13.68
N VAL A 698 22.08 18.54 12.54
CA VAL A 698 22.44 17.32 11.80
C VAL A 698 23.90 17.36 11.33
N GLU A 699 24.36 18.45 10.72
CA GLU A 699 25.76 18.63 10.30
C GLU A 699 26.73 18.42 11.47
N TYR A 700 26.45 19.06 12.60
CA TYR A 700 27.29 18.96 13.79
C TYR A 700 27.34 17.54 14.37
N LEU A 701 26.20 16.85 14.40
CA LEU A 701 26.13 15.44 14.78
C LEU A 701 26.98 14.58 13.83
N ILE A 702 26.91 14.80 12.51
CA ILE A 702 27.70 14.04 11.53
C ILE A 702 29.21 14.24 11.77
N GLN A 703 29.66 15.48 11.93
CA GLN A 703 31.07 15.79 12.14
C GLN A 703 31.62 15.15 13.43
N ASN A 704 30.75 15.00 14.43
CA ASN A 704 31.10 14.42 15.72
C ASN A 704 30.60 12.98 15.89
N LYS A 705 30.35 12.26 14.79
CA LYS A 705 29.86 10.87 14.78
C LYS A 705 30.63 9.94 15.72
N LYS A 706 31.96 10.06 15.76
CA LYS A 706 32.81 9.20 16.60
C LYS A 706 32.50 9.31 18.11
N LYS A 707 31.94 10.44 18.55
CA LYS A 707 31.66 10.72 19.97
C LYS A 707 30.36 10.10 20.46
N TRP A 708 29.31 10.11 19.64
CA TRP A 708 27.99 9.58 20.02
C TRP A 708 27.68 8.22 19.39
N SER A 709 28.38 7.80 18.33
CA SER A 709 28.13 6.56 17.60
C SER A 709 29.14 5.45 17.94
N SER A 710 29.56 5.33 19.20
CA SER A 710 30.45 4.24 19.66
C SER A 710 29.87 2.85 19.39
N ASN A 711 28.53 2.74 19.42
CA ASN A 711 27.78 1.50 19.18
C ASN A 711 27.21 1.37 17.76
N LYS A 712 27.65 2.20 16.80
CA LYS A 712 27.17 2.20 15.40
C LYS A 712 25.62 2.27 15.32
N ARG A 713 24.95 3.13 16.07
CA ARG A 713 23.47 3.27 15.99
C ARG A 713 23.08 4.45 15.09
N PRO A 714 22.02 4.35 14.28
CA PRO A 714 21.58 5.46 13.42
C PRO A 714 20.87 6.56 14.22
N ILE A 715 20.87 7.78 13.67
CA ILE A 715 19.95 8.85 14.08
C ILE A 715 18.62 8.62 13.40
N VAL A 716 17.52 8.75 14.14
CA VAL A 716 16.17 8.61 13.58
C VAL A 716 15.50 9.98 13.49
N ILE A 717 14.92 10.26 12.33
CA ILE A 717 14.18 11.49 12.04
C ILE A 717 12.70 11.14 11.85
N PHE A 718 11.83 11.82 12.58
CA PHE A 718 10.38 11.72 12.43
C PHE A 718 9.75 13.05 12.01
N CYS A 719 8.79 12.98 11.10
CA CYS A 719 7.91 14.10 10.75
C CYS A 719 6.45 13.65 10.73
N GLN A 720 5.50 14.58 10.87
CA GLN A 720 4.07 14.25 10.80
C GLN A 720 3.62 13.80 9.40
N THR A 721 4.08 14.51 8.37
CA THR A 721 3.64 14.31 6.98
C THR A 721 4.78 13.78 6.09
N ASN A 722 4.44 13.08 5.01
CA ASN A 722 5.43 12.65 4.01
C ASN A 722 6.13 13.85 3.36
N HIS A 723 5.41 14.95 3.17
CA HIS A 723 5.96 16.16 2.55
C HIS A 723 7.04 16.80 3.42
N ALA A 724 6.76 17.02 4.72
CA ALA A 724 7.74 17.55 5.67
C ALA A 724 8.98 16.64 5.78
N LEU A 725 8.75 15.32 5.85
CA LEU A 725 9.83 14.34 5.85
C LEU A 725 10.71 14.46 4.61
N ASP A 726 10.11 14.43 3.42
CA ASP A 726 10.84 14.47 2.16
C ASP A 726 11.62 15.78 2.01
N GLN A 727 11.04 16.93 2.38
CA GLN A 727 11.73 18.22 2.36
C GLN A 727 12.95 18.25 3.28
N PHE A 728 12.81 17.77 4.53
CA PHE A 728 13.92 17.74 5.48
C PHE A 728 15.01 16.76 5.04
N LEU A 729 14.62 15.55 4.62
CA LEU A 729 15.54 14.53 4.14
C LEU A 729 16.31 14.94 2.88
N ARG A 730 15.69 15.71 1.98
CA ARG A 730 16.36 16.27 0.80
C ARG A 730 17.52 17.18 1.19
N LEU A 731 17.36 18.02 2.21
CA LEU A 731 18.43 18.86 2.73
C LEU A 731 19.52 18.01 3.41
N VAL A 732 19.14 16.98 4.17
CA VAL A 732 20.11 16.03 4.75
C VAL A 732 20.90 15.30 3.66
N LEU A 733 20.27 14.99 2.51
CA LEU A 733 20.90 14.32 1.38
C LEU A 733 22.00 15.16 0.70
N GLN A 734 21.97 16.48 0.87
CA GLN A 734 23.04 17.39 0.42
C GLN A 734 24.29 17.27 1.29
N ILE A 735 24.15 16.84 2.56
CA ILE A 735 25.26 16.66 3.50
C ILE A 735 25.79 15.22 3.45
N THR A 736 24.90 14.22 3.36
CA THR A 736 25.28 12.81 3.42
C THR A 736 24.37 11.92 2.58
N LYS A 737 24.97 10.94 1.89
CA LYS A 737 24.23 9.88 1.18
C LYS A 737 23.89 8.68 2.08
N ASN A 738 24.39 8.64 3.33
CA ASN A 738 24.15 7.56 4.29
C ASN A 738 22.80 7.69 5.00
N LEU A 739 21.73 7.81 4.21
CA LEU A 739 20.36 8.05 4.63
C LEU A 739 19.42 7.03 3.96
N VAL A 740 18.45 6.52 4.72
CA VAL A 740 17.31 5.77 4.18
C VAL A 740 16.02 6.49 4.51
N ARG A 741 15.20 6.74 3.49
CA ARG A 741 13.80 7.14 3.65
C ARG A 741 12.91 5.91 3.72
N VAL A 742 12.13 5.77 4.78
CA VAL A 742 11.22 4.64 5.00
C VAL A 742 9.76 5.07 4.79
N GLY A 743 9.07 4.38 3.89
CA GLY A 743 7.66 4.63 3.53
C GLY A 743 7.43 4.45 2.03
N GLY A 744 6.19 4.59 1.55
CA GLY A 744 5.86 4.38 0.13
C GLY A 744 5.40 5.61 -0.65
N GLN A 745 5.07 6.71 0.03
CA GLN A 745 4.35 7.83 -0.57
C GLN A 745 5.24 9.05 -0.90
N SER A 746 6.54 8.86 -1.09
CA SER A 746 7.42 9.96 -1.47
C SER A 746 7.17 10.35 -2.93
N LYS A 747 7.14 11.65 -3.20
CA LYS A 747 6.99 12.21 -4.56
C LYS A 747 8.28 12.85 -5.09
N GLU A 748 9.29 13.00 -4.23
CA GLU A 748 10.55 13.63 -4.58
C GLU A 748 11.46 12.65 -5.32
N LEU A 749 11.82 13.00 -6.56
CA LEU A 749 12.67 12.16 -7.42
C LEU A 749 14.09 12.02 -6.84
N GLU A 750 14.63 13.06 -6.21
CA GLU A 750 15.97 13.06 -5.60
C GLU A 750 16.11 12.02 -4.47
N LEU A 751 15.01 11.72 -3.76
CA LEU A 751 14.98 10.74 -2.67
C LEU A 751 14.68 9.32 -3.15
N GLN A 752 14.37 9.14 -4.44
CA GLN A 752 13.93 7.85 -4.98
C GLN A 752 15.00 6.76 -4.77
N GLU A 753 16.28 7.09 -4.94
CA GLU A 753 17.41 6.16 -4.74
C GLU A 753 17.65 5.81 -3.27
N ASN A 754 17.25 6.67 -2.33
CA ASN A 754 17.34 6.46 -0.90
C ASN A 754 16.03 5.90 -0.29
N ASN A 755 15.01 5.66 -1.12
CA ASN A 755 13.70 5.18 -0.69
C ASN A 755 13.68 3.66 -0.59
N LEU A 756 13.36 3.15 0.60
CA LEU A 756 13.31 1.71 0.88
C LEU A 756 12.43 0.92 -0.11
N GLN A 757 11.27 1.45 -0.51
CA GLN A 757 10.36 0.73 -1.40
C GLN A 757 10.89 0.67 -2.84
N TYR A 758 11.57 1.71 -3.30
CA TYR A 758 12.20 1.72 -4.61
C TYR A 758 13.39 0.77 -4.66
N LEU A 759 14.21 0.78 -3.60
CA LEU A 759 15.31 -0.16 -3.41
C LEU A 759 14.81 -1.63 -3.44
N LYS A 760 13.60 -1.92 -2.92
CA LYS A 760 12.95 -3.24 -3.02
C LYS A 760 12.57 -3.65 -4.44
N GLN A 761 12.12 -2.72 -5.27
CA GLN A 761 11.52 -3.03 -6.58
C GLN A 761 12.55 -3.27 -7.69
N LYS A 762 13.74 -2.67 -7.61
CA LYS A 762 14.63 -2.58 -8.77
C LYS A 762 15.54 -3.78 -9.02
N GLY A 763 15.75 -4.70 -8.07
CA GLY A 763 16.57 -5.91 -8.28
C GLY A 763 17.99 -5.69 -8.89
N LYS A 764 18.50 -4.45 -8.94
CA LYS A 764 19.78 -4.09 -9.57
C LYS A 764 20.89 -4.19 -8.52
N PHE A 765 21.39 -5.40 -8.32
CA PHE A 765 22.44 -5.73 -7.34
C PHE A 765 23.86 -5.86 -7.94
N ARG A 766 24.10 -5.55 -9.23
CA ARG A 766 25.33 -6.04 -9.92
C ARG A 766 26.27 -5.04 -10.59
N SER A 767 26.10 -3.72 -10.48
CA SER A 767 27.15 -2.81 -10.97
C SER A 767 27.11 -1.44 -10.29
N THR A 768 27.86 -1.33 -9.19
CA THR A 768 28.78 -0.21 -8.83
C THR A 768 29.23 -0.46 -7.39
N LEU A 769 30.51 -0.78 -7.24
CA LEU A 769 31.17 -1.23 -6.00
C LEU A 769 31.33 -0.13 -4.91
N GLN A 770 30.42 0.84 -4.84
CA GLN A 770 30.35 1.85 -3.78
C GLN A 770 29.07 1.76 -2.90
N ILE A 771 28.11 0.89 -3.25
CA ILE A 771 26.82 0.73 -2.55
C ILE A 771 26.74 -0.63 -1.84
N LEU A 772 27.87 -1.16 -1.35
CA LEU A 772 27.97 -2.47 -0.68
C LEU A 772 27.33 -2.55 0.72
N LYS A 773 26.35 -1.71 1.07
CA LYS A 773 25.69 -1.70 2.40
C LYS A 773 24.16 -1.65 2.38
N MET A 774 23.50 -1.36 1.25
CA MET A 774 22.04 -1.17 1.22
C MET A 774 21.24 -2.41 0.77
N ALA A 775 21.90 -3.30 0.03
CA ALA A 775 21.39 -4.61 -0.37
C ALA A 775 20.89 -5.42 0.83
N ASP A 776 21.72 -5.48 1.88
CA ASP A 776 21.41 -6.23 3.09
C ASP A 776 20.32 -5.54 3.91
N VAL A 777 20.35 -4.21 4.07
CA VAL A 777 19.34 -3.44 4.81
C VAL A 777 17.92 -3.70 4.30
N VAL A 778 17.75 -3.83 2.98
CA VAL A 778 16.44 -4.09 2.37
C VAL A 778 15.93 -5.50 2.70
N GLY A 779 16.80 -6.50 2.69
CA GLY A 779 16.49 -7.87 3.10
C GLY A 779 16.20 -8.00 4.60
N ILE A 780 16.89 -7.22 5.43
CA ILE A 780 16.70 -7.16 6.89
C ILE A 780 15.34 -6.54 7.24
N LEU A 781 14.96 -5.49 6.52
CA LEU A 781 13.65 -4.84 6.67
C LEU A 781 12.48 -5.65 6.08
N GLN A 782 12.77 -6.74 5.35
CA GLN A 782 11.78 -7.71 4.85
C GLN A 782 11.55 -8.87 5.84
N ASN A 783 12.56 -9.26 6.63
CA ASN A 783 12.58 -10.45 7.49
C ASN A 783 12.83 -10.14 8.97
N PHE A 784 12.04 -9.23 9.55
CA PHE A 784 12.19 -8.76 10.94
C PHE A 784 12.22 -9.83 12.05
N LYS A 785 11.72 -11.05 11.78
CA LYS A 785 11.66 -12.14 12.77
C LYS A 785 12.86 -13.10 12.74
N LEU A 786 13.82 -12.89 11.84
CA LEU A 786 14.99 -13.76 11.63
C LEU A 786 16.28 -12.93 11.52
N ILE A 787 16.41 -11.94 12.40
CA ILE A 787 17.61 -11.11 12.46
C ILE A 787 18.72 -11.93 13.15
N GLN A 788 19.67 -12.44 12.37
CA GLN A 788 20.96 -12.87 12.90
C GLN A 788 21.79 -11.64 13.30
N GLN A 789 22.66 -11.74 14.32
CA GLN A 789 23.49 -10.63 14.81
C GLN A 789 24.28 -9.88 13.70
N THR A 790 24.63 -10.55 12.61
CA THR A 790 25.32 -10.00 11.43
C THR A 790 24.49 -8.97 10.65
N GLN A 791 23.17 -9.06 10.70
CA GLN A 791 22.24 -8.18 9.97
C GLN A 791 22.03 -6.83 10.67
N LEU A 792 21.91 -6.79 12.00
CA LEU A 792 21.86 -5.53 12.76
C LEU A 792 23.14 -4.70 12.57
N GLN A 793 24.28 -5.35 12.40
CA GLN A 793 25.55 -4.68 12.10
C GLN A 793 25.53 -3.92 10.76
N LEU A 794 24.68 -4.28 9.81
CA LEU A 794 24.56 -3.62 8.51
C LEU A 794 23.63 -2.40 8.56
N ILE A 795 22.51 -2.46 9.29
CA ILE A 795 21.68 -1.28 9.57
C ILE A 795 22.43 -0.29 10.47
N ALA A 796 23.23 -0.79 11.40
CA ALA A 796 24.13 -0.01 12.25
C ALA A 796 25.16 0.84 11.45
N ILE A 797 25.44 0.46 10.21
CA ILE A 797 26.33 1.25 9.35
C ILE A 797 25.64 2.50 8.79
N LEU A 798 24.31 2.52 8.70
CA LEU A 798 23.54 3.69 8.27
C LEU A 798 23.63 4.81 9.30
N LEU A 799 23.68 6.04 8.80
CA LEU A 799 23.79 7.22 9.65
C LEU A 799 22.42 7.80 10.01
N PHE A 800 21.49 7.82 9.05
CA PHE A 800 20.14 8.35 9.23
C PHE A 800 19.04 7.41 8.73
N LEU A 801 17.95 7.36 9.49
CA LEU A 801 16.67 6.75 9.08
C LEU A 801 15.55 7.78 9.21
N GLY A 802 14.82 8.03 8.12
CA GLY A 802 13.69 8.96 8.11
C GLY A 802 12.35 8.25 8.00
N PHE A 803 11.40 8.59 8.87
CA PHE A 803 10.05 8.03 8.91
C PHE A 803 9.01 9.14 9.07
N THR A 804 7.79 8.91 8.57
CA THR A 804 6.63 9.62 9.15
C THR A 804 6.37 9.05 10.55
N ILE A 805 5.76 9.82 11.47
CA ILE A 805 5.51 9.33 12.84
C ILE A 805 4.67 8.04 12.85
N SER A 806 3.66 7.97 11.98
CA SER A 806 2.80 6.79 11.79
C SER A 806 3.57 5.63 11.14
N GLY A 807 4.52 5.93 10.25
CA GLY A 807 5.46 4.97 9.69
C GLY A 807 6.37 4.40 10.78
N GLY A 808 6.91 5.25 11.66
CA GLY A 808 7.72 4.85 12.81
C GLY A 808 7.00 3.85 13.69
N ALA A 809 5.76 4.15 14.08
CA ALA A 809 4.94 3.25 14.88
C ALA A 809 4.73 1.89 14.20
N LYS A 810 4.61 1.83 12.87
CA LYS A 810 4.51 0.58 12.11
C LYS A 810 5.78 -0.28 12.21
N TYR A 811 6.95 0.35 12.35
CA TYR A 811 8.24 -0.32 12.48
C TYR A 811 8.76 -0.28 13.92
N ILE A 812 7.86 -0.36 14.92
CA ILE A 812 8.25 -0.27 16.33
C ILE A 812 9.24 -1.37 16.77
N ASP A 813 9.16 -2.59 16.21
CA ASP A 813 10.14 -3.65 16.48
C ASP A 813 11.53 -3.28 15.99
N LEU A 814 11.62 -2.66 14.80
CA LEU A 814 12.89 -2.14 14.30
C LEU A 814 13.49 -1.14 15.27
N LEU A 815 12.67 -0.18 15.72
CA LEU A 815 13.15 0.86 16.63
C LEU A 815 13.53 0.26 17.99
N ALA A 816 12.82 -0.76 18.45
CA ALA A 816 13.15 -1.52 19.66
C ALA A 816 14.45 -2.34 19.52
N GLU A 817 14.78 -2.85 18.33
CA GLU A 817 16.05 -3.56 18.10
C GLU A 817 17.22 -2.60 17.85
N LEU A 818 17.01 -1.55 17.07
CA LEU A 818 18.04 -0.55 16.75
C LEU A 818 18.45 0.28 17.96
N GLN A 819 17.53 0.49 18.90
CA GLN A 819 17.74 1.30 20.10
C GLN A 819 18.41 2.65 19.81
N PRO A 820 17.92 3.46 18.83
CA PRO A 820 18.49 4.77 18.49
C PRO A 820 18.71 5.63 19.74
N GLN A 821 19.91 6.20 19.83
CA GLN A 821 20.28 7.07 20.96
C GLN A 821 19.86 8.52 20.74
N ILE A 822 19.62 8.92 19.50
CA ILE A 822 19.26 10.28 19.10
C ILE A 822 18.04 10.22 18.19
N VAL A 823 17.00 10.94 18.58
CA VAL A 823 15.76 11.11 17.80
C VAL A 823 15.53 12.59 17.57
N ILE A 824 15.29 12.95 16.30
CA ILE A 824 14.90 14.29 15.89
C ILE A 824 13.45 14.22 15.42
N ILE A 825 12.58 15.05 15.99
CA ILE A 825 11.18 15.19 15.58
C ILE A 825 10.99 16.58 15.03
N GLU A 826 10.66 16.67 13.75
CA GLU A 826 10.39 17.93 13.05
C GLU A 826 8.87 18.08 12.84
N GLU A 827 8.40 19.34 12.91
CA GLU A 827 6.99 19.71 13.10
C GLU A 827 6.34 19.02 14.31
N ALA A 828 7.08 18.91 15.41
CA ALA A 828 6.66 18.21 16.63
C ALA A 828 5.37 18.77 17.25
N ALA A 829 5.05 20.04 16.96
CA ALA A 829 3.82 20.68 17.44
C ALA A 829 2.55 20.14 16.80
N GLU A 830 2.62 19.55 15.59
CA GLU A 830 1.50 18.99 14.84
C GLU A 830 1.20 17.51 15.17
N ILE A 831 2.07 16.88 15.96
CA ILE A 831 2.01 15.45 16.25
C ILE A 831 1.22 15.23 17.55
N LEU A 832 0.24 14.32 17.53
CA LEU A 832 -0.48 13.95 18.74
C LEU A 832 0.51 13.38 19.78
N GLU A 833 0.29 13.69 21.05
CA GLU A 833 1.14 13.18 22.13
C GLU A 833 1.28 11.66 22.09
N SER A 834 0.17 10.94 21.91
CA SER A 834 0.16 9.48 21.80
C SER A 834 1.06 8.94 20.68
N GLN A 835 1.13 9.65 19.55
CA GLN A 835 1.99 9.28 18.42
C GLN A 835 3.46 9.56 18.72
N THR A 836 3.76 10.69 19.38
CA THR A 836 5.14 11.01 19.81
C THR A 836 5.66 9.97 20.80
N LEU A 837 4.87 9.64 21.81
CA LEU A 837 5.21 8.63 22.82
C LEU A 837 5.45 7.24 22.20
N SER A 838 4.72 6.90 21.13
CA SER A 838 4.84 5.60 20.48
C SER A 838 6.17 5.31 19.78
N VAL A 839 7.01 6.32 19.54
CA VAL A 839 8.32 6.15 18.89
C VAL A 839 9.51 6.41 19.84
N ILE A 840 9.23 6.71 21.11
CA ILE A 840 10.22 6.84 22.17
C ILE A 840 10.56 5.44 22.69
N ASN A 841 11.83 5.06 22.66
CA ASN A 841 12.32 3.74 23.08
C ASN A 841 13.37 3.86 24.19
N GLU A 842 13.57 2.78 24.96
CA GLU A 842 14.44 2.76 26.15
C GLU A 842 15.87 3.28 25.90
N GLY A 843 16.44 3.01 24.72
CA GLY A 843 17.80 3.40 24.35
C GLY A 843 17.99 4.88 24.02
N LEU A 844 16.92 5.67 24.01
CA LEU A 844 16.95 7.09 23.67
C LEU A 844 17.67 7.90 24.75
N LYS A 845 18.74 8.59 24.34
CA LYS A 845 19.57 9.43 25.22
C LYS A 845 19.44 10.93 24.91
N HIS A 846 18.91 11.27 23.74
CA HIS A 846 18.72 12.64 23.32
C HIS A 846 17.52 12.77 22.38
N LEU A 847 16.51 13.50 22.83
CA LEU A 847 15.31 13.82 22.07
C LEU A 847 15.31 15.30 21.69
N ILE A 848 15.30 15.58 20.39
CA ILE A 848 15.30 16.92 19.83
C ILE A 848 13.96 17.14 19.13
N MET A 849 13.10 18.00 19.69
CA MET A 849 11.80 18.34 19.13
C MET A 849 11.83 19.76 18.59
N ILE A 850 11.57 19.91 17.30
CA ILE A 850 11.53 21.18 16.58
C ILE A 850 10.10 21.41 16.12
N GLY A 851 9.50 22.53 16.48
CA GLY A 851 8.13 22.80 16.12
C GLY A 851 7.66 24.19 16.52
N ASP A 852 6.36 24.42 16.40
CA ASP A 852 5.73 25.69 16.73
C ASP A 852 4.30 25.49 17.22
N HIS A 853 4.11 25.48 18.54
CA HIS A 853 2.80 25.23 19.15
C HIS A 853 1.76 26.34 18.93
N LYS A 854 2.19 27.49 18.36
CA LYS A 854 1.28 28.57 17.95
C LYS A 854 0.89 28.47 16.47
N GLN A 855 1.42 27.52 15.69
CA GLN A 855 0.93 27.13 14.36
C GLN A 855 -0.05 25.95 14.48
N LEU A 856 -0.37 25.19 13.42
CA LEU A 856 -1.42 24.18 13.49
C LEU A 856 -1.14 23.13 14.59
N ARG A 857 -2.21 22.79 15.30
CA ARG A 857 -2.25 21.66 16.22
C ARG A 857 -2.62 20.37 15.47
N PRO A 858 -2.39 19.20 16.09
CA PRO A 858 -2.93 17.94 15.61
C PRO A 858 -4.41 18.02 15.25
N ILE A 859 -4.77 17.50 14.08
CA ILE A 859 -6.13 17.57 13.55
C ILE A 859 -7.03 16.55 14.27
N MET A 860 -8.13 17.02 14.86
CA MET A 860 -9.23 16.20 15.40
C MET A 860 -10.58 16.66 14.82
N GLN A 861 -11.57 15.76 14.64
CA GLN A 861 -12.91 16.15 14.14
C GLN A 861 -13.92 16.39 15.26
N SER A 862 -13.77 15.71 16.40
CA SER A 862 -14.72 15.87 17.50
C SER A 862 -14.45 17.19 18.21
N GLN A 863 -15.40 18.12 18.08
CA GLN A 863 -15.32 19.40 18.76
C GLN A 863 -15.35 19.24 20.29
N GLU A 864 -16.05 18.23 20.80
CA GLU A 864 -16.09 17.91 22.23
C GLU A 864 -14.71 17.51 22.78
N ILE A 865 -13.94 16.73 22.00
CA ILE A 865 -12.57 16.34 22.37
C ILE A 865 -11.61 17.53 22.29
N ILE A 866 -11.76 18.39 21.28
CA ILE A 866 -10.98 19.63 21.13
C ILE A 866 -11.25 20.58 22.30
N ASN A 867 -12.52 20.72 22.71
CA ASN A 867 -12.90 21.57 23.85
C ASN A 867 -12.26 21.08 25.16
N ASN A 868 -11.94 19.78 25.25
CA ASN A 868 -11.20 19.17 26.35
C ASN A 868 -9.67 19.20 26.15
N ASN A 869 -9.14 19.95 25.18
CA ASN A 869 -7.70 20.15 24.92
C ASN A 869 -6.89 18.89 24.56
N TRP A 870 -7.52 17.83 24.08
CA TRP A 870 -6.83 16.59 23.67
C TRP A 870 -6.04 16.72 22.36
N ASN A 871 -6.19 17.84 21.65
CA ASN A 871 -5.41 18.17 20.46
C ASN A 871 -4.08 18.89 20.81
N ILE A 872 -3.70 18.96 22.08
CA ILE A 872 -2.38 19.46 22.51
C ILE A 872 -1.32 18.40 22.22
N SER A 873 -0.23 18.79 21.55
CA SER A 873 0.92 17.91 21.30
C SER A 873 1.80 17.77 22.54
N LEU A 874 2.62 16.72 22.61
CA LEU A 874 3.62 16.57 23.69
C LEU A 874 4.53 17.81 23.74
N PHE A 875 4.92 18.34 22.58
CA PHE A 875 5.71 19.55 22.45
C PHE A 875 5.05 20.75 23.16
N GLU A 876 3.77 21.00 22.85
CA GLU A 876 3.03 22.11 23.45
C GLU A 876 2.79 21.88 24.95
N ARG A 877 2.45 20.66 25.37
CA ARG A 877 2.24 20.32 26.78
C ARG A 877 3.48 20.61 27.61
N LEU A 878 4.66 20.20 27.15
CA LEU A 878 5.92 20.43 27.86
C LEU A 878 6.22 21.93 27.99
N ILE A 879 6.03 22.71 26.92
CA ILE A 879 6.23 24.17 26.95
C ILE A 879 5.26 24.84 27.93
N ARG A 880 3.98 24.48 27.91
CA ARG A 880 2.97 25.03 28.84
C ARG A 880 3.28 24.73 30.31
N ASN A 881 4.02 23.66 30.58
CA ASN A 881 4.46 23.27 31.91
C ASN A 881 5.89 23.77 32.24
N ASN A 882 6.36 24.81 31.55
CA ASN A 882 7.64 25.48 31.81
C ASN A 882 8.88 24.58 31.67
N ILE A 883 8.79 23.48 30.90
CA ILE A 883 9.98 22.72 30.52
C ILE A 883 10.87 23.63 29.64
N PRO A 884 12.17 23.80 29.96
CA PRO A 884 13.04 24.73 29.25
C PRO A 884 13.06 24.51 27.73
N SER A 885 12.54 25.49 26.99
CA SER A 885 12.56 25.52 25.52
C SER A 885 13.44 26.66 25.01
N SER A 886 13.86 26.58 23.75
CA SER A 886 14.59 27.64 23.05
C SER A 886 13.69 28.30 22.03
N PHE A 887 13.60 29.63 22.04
CA PHE A 887 12.78 30.41 21.12
C PHE A 887 13.64 31.02 20.00
N LEU A 888 13.24 30.87 18.75
CA LEU A 888 13.91 31.50 17.60
C LEU A 888 13.27 32.87 17.31
N GLY A 889 13.91 33.97 17.68
CA GLY A 889 13.29 35.30 17.61
C GLY A 889 13.42 36.07 16.29
N ILE A 890 14.34 35.73 15.39
CA ILE A 890 14.61 36.54 14.17
C ILE A 890 14.01 35.88 12.93
N GLN A 891 13.12 36.57 12.22
CA GLN A 891 12.47 36.10 11.00
C GLN A 891 13.11 36.68 9.72
N LYS A 892 13.27 35.83 8.70
CA LYS A 892 13.90 36.15 7.41
C LYS A 892 12.98 35.94 6.20
N ARG A 893 11.69 35.72 6.41
CA ARG A 893 10.75 35.34 5.34
C ARG A 893 9.95 36.52 4.80
N MET A 894 9.36 37.30 5.70
CA MET A 894 8.23 38.18 5.38
C MET A 894 8.63 39.64 5.55
N ARG A 895 8.00 40.53 4.79
CA ARG A 895 8.13 41.97 5.06
C ARG A 895 7.70 42.34 6.49
N PRO A 896 8.28 43.40 7.08
CA PRO A 896 7.90 43.90 8.41
C PRO A 896 6.39 44.12 8.60
N GLU A 897 5.73 44.69 7.59
CA GLU A 897 4.29 45.00 7.60
C GLU A 897 3.37 43.75 7.57
N ILE A 898 3.86 42.62 7.03
CA ILE A 898 3.19 41.32 7.13
C ILE A 898 3.49 40.69 8.50
N ALA A 899 4.76 40.75 8.92
CA ALA A 899 5.23 40.22 10.21
C ALA A 899 4.54 40.88 11.42
N ASP A 900 4.09 42.13 11.30
CA ASP A 900 3.31 42.84 12.34
C ASP A 900 2.05 42.07 12.78
N TYR A 901 1.37 41.38 11.86
CA TYR A 901 0.23 40.54 12.22
C TYR A 901 0.64 39.29 12.99
N ILE A 902 1.83 38.76 12.73
CA ILE A 902 2.40 37.61 13.42
C ILE A 902 2.89 38.02 14.82
N ARG A 903 3.35 39.27 15.01
CA ARG A 903 3.70 39.83 16.33
C ARG A 903 2.52 39.90 17.29
N LEU A 904 1.28 39.97 16.80
CA LEU A 904 0.10 39.88 17.65
C LEU A 904 0.02 38.55 18.43
N ILE A 905 0.68 37.51 17.91
CA ILE A 905 0.68 36.12 18.40
C ILE A 905 1.94 35.84 19.23
N TYR A 906 3.13 36.26 18.72
CA TYR A 906 4.42 35.96 19.35
C TYR A 906 5.00 37.07 20.23
N GLY A 907 4.46 38.29 20.16
CA GLY A 907 4.98 39.43 20.88
C GLY A 907 6.25 40.03 20.27
N ASN A 908 6.88 40.94 21.01
CA ASN A 908 7.97 41.79 20.51
C ASN A 908 9.33 41.06 20.41
N GLU A 909 9.44 39.85 20.94
CA GLU A 909 10.62 38.99 20.77
C GLU A 909 10.78 38.49 19.33
N TYR A 910 9.71 38.57 18.52
CA TYR A 910 9.70 38.25 17.10
C TYR A 910 10.12 39.46 16.24
N GLN A 911 11.38 39.45 15.82
CA GLN A 911 12.10 40.55 15.18
C GLN A 911 12.39 40.27 13.70
N ASP A 912 12.49 41.34 12.91
CA ASP A 912 12.86 41.26 11.49
C ASP A 912 14.37 41.24 11.30
N ASP A 913 14.85 40.37 10.40
CA ASP A 913 16.20 40.47 9.86
C ASP A 913 16.29 41.63 8.84
N GLU A 914 17.48 42.21 8.66
CA GLU A 914 17.67 43.28 7.68
C GLU A 914 17.34 42.83 6.25
N SER A 915 17.50 41.54 5.94
CA SER A 915 17.26 41.00 4.59
C SER A 915 15.81 41.15 4.10
N VAL A 916 14.83 41.29 4.99
CA VAL A 916 13.41 41.39 4.61
C VAL A 916 12.93 42.82 4.43
N LYS A 917 13.72 43.80 4.88
CA LYS A 917 13.38 45.23 4.78
C LYS A 917 13.64 45.78 3.37
N THR A 918 14.44 45.08 2.58
CA THR A 918 14.87 45.47 1.23
C THR A 918 14.03 44.85 0.11
N TYR A 919 12.94 44.15 0.43
CA TYR A 919 12.07 43.57 -0.59
C TYR A 919 11.46 44.66 -1.50
N GLU A 920 11.30 44.35 -2.79
CA GLU A 920 10.62 45.23 -3.78
C GLU A 920 9.10 45.21 -3.63
N ASP A 921 8.46 46.38 -3.70
CA ASP A 921 7.00 46.52 -3.55
C ASP A 921 6.23 45.69 -4.58
N VAL A 922 5.06 45.20 -4.17
CA VAL A 922 4.16 44.45 -5.04
C VAL A 922 3.56 45.41 -6.08
N LYS A 923 3.91 45.15 -7.33
CA LYS A 923 3.53 45.97 -8.47
C LYS A 923 2.03 45.82 -8.73
N GLY A 924 1.39 46.93 -9.06
CA GLY A 924 -0.06 46.99 -9.26
C GLY A 924 -0.86 47.34 -8.01
N PHE A 925 -0.20 47.53 -6.86
CA PHE A 925 -0.87 47.90 -5.61
C PHE A 925 -0.19 49.10 -4.95
N SER A 926 -0.97 49.91 -4.26
CA SER A 926 -0.48 51.02 -3.45
C SER A 926 0.03 50.59 -2.06
N SER A 927 -0.23 49.34 -1.68
CA SER A 927 0.17 48.72 -0.41
C SER A 927 0.37 47.23 -0.65
N ASN A 928 1.40 46.66 -0.02
CA ASN A 928 1.73 45.24 -0.10
C ASN A 928 0.78 44.37 0.76
N VAL A 929 0.01 45.00 1.65
CA VAL A 929 -1.02 44.32 2.45
C VAL A 929 -2.36 45.02 2.30
N GLN A 930 -3.40 44.28 1.92
CA GLN A 930 -4.78 44.77 1.92
C GLN A 930 -5.75 43.71 2.46
N LEU A 931 -6.58 44.11 3.42
CA LEU A 931 -7.70 43.31 3.95
C LEU A 931 -9.00 43.92 3.41
N PHE A 932 -9.56 43.28 2.38
CA PHE A 932 -10.82 43.69 1.76
C PHE A 932 -12.01 43.13 2.53
N SER A 933 -12.76 44.02 3.18
CA SER A 933 -14.03 43.69 3.83
C SER A 933 -15.20 44.04 2.92
N TYR A 934 -16.00 43.06 2.51
CA TYR A 934 -17.28 43.32 1.86
C TYR A 934 -18.44 43.29 2.86
N GLN A 935 -19.49 44.06 2.59
CA GLN A 935 -20.75 44.02 3.35
C GLN A 935 -21.68 42.91 2.88
N VAL A 936 -22.49 42.38 3.80
CA VAL A 936 -23.49 41.33 3.52
C VAL A 936 -24.69 41.94 2.81
N CYS A 937 -24.61 42.12 1.49
CA CYS A 937 -25.70 42.73 0.74
C CYS A 937 -26.82 41.74 0.37
N ASP A 938 -26.55 40.43 0.32
CA ASP A 938 -27.48 39.48 -0.31
C ASP A 938 -27.70 38.14 0.42
N ARG A 939 -28.92 37.61 0.30
CA ARG A 939 -29.43 36.43 1.06
C ARG A 939 -28.75 35.08 0.71
N LYS A 940 -27.76 35.02 -0.20
CA LYS A 940 -27.18 33.77 -0.76
C LYS A 940 -25.65 33.79 -1.06
N ILE A 941 -24.87 34.64 -0.40
CA ILE A 941 -23.42 34.78 -0.70
C ILE A 941 -22.62 33.53 -0.29
N GLU A 942 -22.82 33.03 0.94
CA GLU A 942 -22.28 31.73 1.34
C GLU A 942 -23.29 30.60 1.06
N GLN A 943 -22.81 29.49 0.51
CA GLN A 943 -23.63 28.32 0.16
C GLN A 943 -23.01 27.06 0.77
N LYS A 944 -23.83 26.21 1.41
CA LYS A 944 -23.41 24.87 1.81
C LYS A 944 -23.40 23.95 0.58
N GLN A 945 -22.30 23.25 0.32
CA GLN A 945 -22.27 22.22 -0.73
C GLN A 945 -23.20 21.05 -0.38
N LYS A 946 -23.97 20.57 -1.37
CA LYS A 946 -24.97 19.47 -1.23
C LYS A 946 -24.43 18.14 -0.69
N TYR A 947 -23.12 17.91 -0.70
CA TYR A 947 -22.53 16.58 -0.44
C TYR A 947 -21.37 16.54 0.57
N THR A 948 -20.83 17.69 1.01
CA THR A 948 -19.54 17.73 1.74
C THR A 948 -19.56 18.58 3.02
N LYS A 949 -20.70 19.16 3.42
CA LYS A 949 -20.82 20.14 4.53
C LYS A 949 -19.91 21.38 4.44
N THR A 950 -19.04 21.49 3.42
CA THR A 950 -18.12 22.61 3.25
C THR A 950 -18.84 23.84 2.71
N ILE A 951 -18.42 25.00 3.19
CA ILE A 951 -18.97 26.30 2.81
C ILE A 951 -18.19 26.86 1.62
N VAL A 952 -18.90 27.45 0.68
CA VAL A 952 -18.35 28.11 -0.52
C VAL A 952 -18.89 29.53 -0.58
N ASN A 953 -18.05 30.46 -1.00
CA ASN A 953 -18.39 31.86 -1.24
C ASN A 953 -17.96 32.24 -2.66
N LYS A 954 -18.93 32.28 -3.57
CA LYS A 954 -18.66 32.53 -4.99
C LYS A 954 -18.17 33.95 -5.25
N TYR A 955 -18.66 34.92 -4.48
CA TYR A 955 -18.22 36.31 -4.59
C TYR A 955 -16.73 36.46 -4.27
N GLU A 956 -16.27 35.85 -3.18
CA GLU A 956 -14.85 35.82 -2.85
C GLU A 956 -14.03 35.10 -3.94
N ALA A 957 -14.54 33.97 -4.44
CA ALA A 957 -13.84 33.18 -5.45
C ALA A 957 -13.68 33.93 -6.78
N GLU A 958 -14.75 34.59 -7.24
CA GLU A 958 -14.76 35.40 -8.46
C GLU A 958 -13.84 36.63 -8.31
N THR A 959 -13.89 37.30 -7.16
CA THR A 959 -13.06 38.48 -6.90
C THR A 959 -11.58 38.11 -6.83
N LEU A 960 -11.21 37.02 -6.14
CA LEU A 960 -9.82 36.55 -6.12
C LEU A 960 -9.34 36.05 -7.47
N ALA A 961 -10.21 35.42 -8.26
CA ALA A 961 -9.86 35.02 -9.62
C ALA A 961 -9.48 36.26 -10.43
N ASN A 962 -10.33 37.28 -10.45
CA ASN A 962 -10.05 38.53 -11.17
C ASN A 962 -8.81 39.26 -10.65
N LEU A 963 -8.61 39.27 -9.33
CA LEU A 963 -7.41 39.85 -8.72
C LEU A 963 -6.14 39.11 -9.14
N LEU A 964 -6.16 37.78 -9.15
CA LEU A 964 -5.06 36.96 -9.65
C LEU A 964 -4.75 37.28 -11.12
N LEU A 965 -5.79 37.38 -11.96
CA LEU A 965 -5.61 37.73 -13.36
C LEU A 965 -5.00 39.12 -13.52
N TYR A 966 -5.45 40.10 -12.74
CA TYR A 966 -4.86 41.42 -12.72
C TYR A 966 -3.35 41.36 -12.45
N ILE A 967 -2.92 40.60 -11.44
CA ILE A 967 -1.49 40.43 -11.11
C ILE A 967 -0.73 39.76 -12.25
N LEU A 968 -1.32 38.73 -12.87
CA LEU A 968 -0.70 37.98 -13.98
C LEU A 968 -0.61 38.82 -15.26
N GLU A 969 -1.58 39.69 -15.54
CA GLU A 969 -1.57 40.57 -16.71
C GLU A 969 -0.51 41.67 -16.62
N ILE A 970 0.03 41.97 -15.44
CA ILE A 970 1.22 42.83 -15.30
C ILE A 970 2.45 42.19 -15.98
N LYS A 971 2.44 40.86 -16.21
CA LYS A 971 3.52 40.06 -16.83
C LYS A 971 4.90 40.27 -16.20
N GLN A 972 4.93 40.51 -14.88
CA GLN A 972 6.17 40.63 -14.09
C GLN A 972 6.24 39.65 -12.93
N TYR A 973 5.21 38.82 -12.75
CA TYR A 973 5.18 37.76 -11.76
C TYR A 973 4.92 36.45 -12.48
N THR A 974 5.68 35.41 -12.19
CA THR A 974 5.36 34.07 -12.67
C THR A 974 4.22 33.48 -11.83
N MET A 975 3.53 32.45 -12.35
CA MET A 975 2.41 31.83 -11.63
C MET A 975 2.84 31.15 -10.34
N GLU A 976 4.08 30.64 -10.29
CA GLU A 976 4.67 29.95 -9.15
C GLU A 976 4.96 30.92 -7.99
N GLN A 977 5.11 32.21 -8.28
CA GLN A 977 5.29 33.26 -7.27
C GLN A 977 3.98 33.63 -6.56
N ILE A 978 2.83 33.16 -7.04
CA ILE A 978 1.52 33.51 -6.51
C ILE A 978 0.79 32.25 -6.05
N THR A 979 0.34 32.24 -4.81
CA THR A 979 -0.49 31.15 -4.27
C THR A 979 -1.85 31.68 -3.83
N VAL A 980 -2.91 30.96 -4.22
CA VAL A 980 -4.28 31.24 -3.78
C VAL A 980 -4.66 30.26 -2.67
N LEU A 981 -4.90 30.80 -1.49
CA LEU A 981 -5.28 30.06 -0.30
C LEU A 981 -6.75 30.27 0.05
N SER A 982 -7.33 29.25 0.65
CA SER A 982 -8.65 29.33 1.24
C SER A 982 -8.67 28.66 2.61
N MET A 983 -9.43 29.24 3.54
CA MET A 983 -9.68 28.62 4.84
C MET A 983 -10.53 27.33 4.73
N TYR A 984 -11.32 27.18 3.67
CA TYR A 984 -12.20 26.02 3.46
C TYR A 984 -11.83 25.22 2.20
N THR A 985 -11.81 23.90 2.32
CA THR A 985 -11.52 22.96 1.20
C THR A 985 -12.61 22.98 0.11
N GLY A 986 -13.87 23.23 0.47
CA GLY A 986 -14.96 23.41 -0.50
C GLY A 986 -14.71 24.59 -1.43
N GLN A 987 -14.27 25.72 -0.87
CA GLN A 987 -13.92 26.93 -1.61
C GLN A 987 -12.71 26.73 -2.54
N VAL A 988 -11.75 25.86 -2.19
CA VAL A 988 -10.63 25.51 -3.09
C VAL A 988 -11.14 24.96 -4.42
N LYS A 989 -12.21 24.16 -4.40
CA LYS A 989 -12.82 23.62 -5.64
C LYS A 989 -13.45 24.72 -6.47
N GLU A 990 -14.18 25.64 -5.85
CA GLU A 990 -14.79 26.79 -6.53
C GLU A 990 -13.70 27.71 -7.12
N LEU A 991 -12.68 28.05 -6.34
CA LEU A 991 -11.52 28.84 -6.80
C LEU A 991 -10.85 28.20 -8.02
N LYS A 992 -10.58 26.88 -7.97
CA LYS A 992 -10.02 26.15 -9.12
C LYS A 992 -10.93 26.25 -10.33
N GLN A 993 -12.23 26.09 -10.17
CA GLN A 993 -13.18 26.20 -11.28
C GLN A 993 -13.14 27.60 -11.91
N GLN A 994 -13.28 28.66 -11.12
CA GLN A 994 -13.30 30.04 -11.62
C GLN A 994 -11.97 30.44 -12.26
N ILE A 995 -10.86 30.19 -11.56
CA ILE A 995 -9.51 30.55 -12.04
C ILE A 995 -9.18 29.76 -13.32
N TYR A 996 -9.46 28.46 -13.38
CA TYR A 996 -9.09 27.67 -14.55
C TYR A 996 -9.89 28.03 -15.79
N ILE A 997 -11.18 28.36 -15.66
CA ILE A 997 -11.99 28.87 -16.77
C ILE A 997 -11.39 30.20 -17.26
N MET A 998 -11.09 31.11 -16.32
CA MET A 998 -10.63 32.44 -16.66
C MET A 998 -9.24 32.45 -17.31
N LEU A 999 -8.27 31.70 -16.77
CA LEU A 999 -6.93 31.56 -17.36
C LEU A 999 -6.97 30.87 -18.73
N ARG A 1000 -7.85 29.87 -18.90
CA ARG A 1000 -8.06 29.23 -20.20
C ARG A 1000 -8.60 30.20 -21.25
N ASN A 1001 -9.53 31.08 -20.89
CA ASN A 1001 -10.04 32.10 -21.81
C ASN A 1001 -8.94 33.10 -22.22
N GLN A 1002 -8.04 33.46 -21.31
CA GLN A 1002 -6.93 34.37 -21.63
C GLN A 1002 -5.90 33.73 -22.55
N MET A 1003 -5.64 32.42 -22.37
CA MET A 1003 -4.73 31.63 -23.20
C MET A 1003 -5.09 31.71 -24.70
N PHE A 1004 -6.39 31.75 -25.05
CA PHE A 1004 -6.86 31.78 -26.44
C PHE A 1004 -6.89 33.18 -27.08
N LYS A 1005 -6.53 34.26 -26.35
CA LYS A 1005 -6.57 35.62 -26.90
C LYS A 1005 -5.40 35.95 -27.83
N SER A 1006 -4.22 35.35 -27.63
CA SER A 1006 -3.03 35.59 -28.45
C SER A 1006 -1.99 34.47 -28.31
N LYS A 1007 -1.10 34.30 -29.30
CA LYS A 1007 0.02 33.33 -29.24
C LYS A 1007 0.96 33.57 -28.05
N GLU A 1008 1.14 34.83 -27.65
CA GLU A 1008 1.96 35.19 -26.49
C GLU A 1008 1.29 34.75 -25.17
N ASN A 1009 -0.02 34.94 -25.06
CA ASN A 1009 -0.80 34.43 -23.94
C ASN A 1009 -0.85 32.90 -23.91
N GLU A 1010 -0.92 32.24 -25.06
CA GLU A 1010 -0.85 30.78 -25.14
C GLU A 1010 0.42 30.25 -24.47
N LYS A 1011 1.58 30.82 -24.82
CA LYS A 1011 2.87 30.45 -24.23
C LYS A 1011 2.93 30.77 -22.73
N TYR A 1012 2.45 31.94 -22.32
CA TYR A 1012 2.51 32.36 -20.91
C TYR A 1012 1.60 31.52 -20.01
N TYR A 1013 0.37 31.25 -20.45
CA TYR A 1013 -0.64 30.50 -19.71
C TYR A 1013 -0.55 28.98 -19.93
N GLN A 1014 0.38 28.48 -20.73
CA GLN A 1014 0.58 27.06 -20.93
C GLN A 1014 0.84 26.34 -19.59
N ASN A 1015 0.21 25.17 -19.42
CA ASN A 1015 0.29 24.31 -18.23
C ASN A 1015 -0.05 25.03 -16.92
N PHE A 1016 -0.90 26.08 -16.96
CA PHE A 1016 -1.25 26.87 -15.77
C PHE A 1016 -1.73 26.03 -14.57
N LYS A 1017 -2.40 24.89 -14.81
CA LYS A 1017 -2.94 24.00 -13.75
C LYS A 1017 -1.86 23.38 -12.87
N GLU A 1018 -0.65 23.23 -13.39
CA GLU A 1018 0.50 22.67 -12.66
C GLU A 1018 1.35 23.77 -12.02
N ARG A 1019 1.33 24.96 -12.62
CA ARG A 1019 2.15 26.11 -12.23
C ARG A 1019 1.53 26.97 -11.14
N ILE A 1020 0.19 27.11 -11.15
CA ILE A 1020 -0.51 27.87 -10.12
C ILE A 1020 -0.94 27.00 -8.95
N ARG A 1021 -0.63 27.44 -7.73
CA ARG A 1021 -1.00 26.71 -6.52
C ARG A 1021 -2.29 27.25 -5.93
N ILE A 1022 -3.30 26.38 -5.86
CA ILE A 1022 -4.61 26.67 -5.25
C ILE A 1022 -4.94 25.56 -4.25
N THR A 1023 -4.91 25.89 -2.96
CA THR A 1023 -5.02 24.89 -1.88
C THR A 1023 -5.61 25.48 -0.60
N SER A 1024 -5.91 24.63 0.40
CA SER A 1024 -6.35 25.10 1.71
C SER A 1024 -5.17 25.54 2.58
N VAL A 1025 -5.40 26.43 3.54
CA VAL A 1025 -4.36 26.88 4.50
C VAL A 1025 -3.68 25.68 5.17
N ASP A 1026 -4.45 24.72 5.67
CA ASP A 1026 -3.91 23.52 6.33
C ASP A 1026 -2.98 22.70 5.44
N SER A 1027 -3.29 22.63 4.14
CA SER A 1027 -2.49 21.85 3.18
C SER A 1027 -1.25 22.59 2.68
N PHE A 1028 -1.11 23.88 3.00
CA PHE A 1028 0.01 24.76 2.59
C PHE A 1028 1.02 25.00 3.72
N GLN A 1029 0.88 24.29 4.84
CA GLN A 1029 1.82 24.41 5.95
C GLN A 1029 3.23 23.97 5.54
N GLY A 1030 4.24 24.62 6.14
CA GLY A 1030 5.65 24.45 5.78
C GLY A 1030 6.06 25.21 4.50
N GLU A 1031 5.12 25.57 3.63
CA GLU A 1031 5.41 26.25 2.38
C GLU A 1031 5.34 27.79 2.50
N GLU A 1032 5.81 28.48 1.46
CA GLU A 1032 5.82 29.94 1.34
C GLU A 1032 5.65 30.37 -0.13
N SER A 1033 5.20 31.59 -0.35
CA SER A 1033 5.02 32.17 -1.69
C SER A 1033 5.34 33.68 -1.67
N GLU A 1034 5.71 34.25 -2.81
CA GLU A 1034 5.98 35.70 -2.88
C GLU A 1034 4.71 36.50 -2.58
N ILE A 1035 3.59 36.07 -3.17
CA ILE A 1035 2.29 36.73 -3.02
C ILE A 1035 1.23 35.69 -2.62
N ILE A 1036 0.46 36.01 -1.57
CA ILE A 1036 -0.69 35.21 -1.12
C ILE A 1036 -1.98 35.97 -1.38
N LEU A 1037 -2.92 35.28 -2.03
CA LEU A 1037 -4.31 35.67 -2.15
C LEU A 1037 -5.15 34.76 -1.25
N LEU A 1038 -5.80 35.29 -0.22
CA LEU A 1038 -6.47 34.49 0.81
C LEU A 1038 -7.98 34.76 0.88
N SER A 1039 -8.79 33.70 0.77
CA SER A 1039 -10.24 33.72 1.00
C SER A 1039 -10.60 33.20 2.39
N THR A 1040 -11.39 33.98 3.15
CA THR A 1040 -11.88 33.59 4.48
C THR A 1040 -13.26 32.92 4.44
N VAL A 1041 -14.02 33.09 3.35
CA VAL A 1041 -15.27 32.40 3.00
C VAL A 1041 -16.49 32.79 3.81
N ARG A 1042 -16.40 32.82 5.14
CA ARG A 1042 -17.58 32.93 6.01
C ARG A 1042 -18.23 34.30 5.94
N SER A 1043 -19.53 34.30 5.67
CA SER A 1043 -20.37 35.49 5.62
C SER A 1043 -21.83 35.12 5.89
N ASN A 1044 -22.26 35.27 7.15
CA ASN A 1044 -23.61 34.94 7.60
C ASN A 1044 -24.19 35.91 8.62
N ARG A 1045 -25.53 36.04 8.61
CA ARG A 1045 -26.26 36.91 9.56
C ARG A 1045 -26.16 36.46 11.02
N LYS A 1046 -25.87 35.18 11.26
CA LYS A 1046 -25.74 34.62 12.61
C LYS A 1046 -24.42 34.99 13.30
N GLN A 1047 -23.50 35.67 12.60
CA GLN A 1047 -22.18 36.05 13.10
C GLN A 1047 -21.34 34.85 13.57
N ILE A 1048 -21.51 33.70 12.90
CA ILE A 1048 -20.78 32.47 13.21
C ILE A 1048 -19.54 32.40 12.32
N ALA A 1049 -18.37 32.57 12.92
CA ALA A 1049 -17.08 32.44 12.24
C ALA A 1049 -16.61 30.97 12.12
N GLY A 1050 -17.06 30.08 13.01
CA GLY A 1050 -16.55 28.69 13.08
C GLY A 1050 -15.07 28.66 13.48
N PHE A 1051 -14.29 27.73 12.92
CA PHE A 1051 -12.84 27.61 13.22
C PHE A 1051 -11.99 28.81 12.76
N LEU A 1052 -12.55 29.78 12.04
CA LEU A 1052 -11.79 30.95 11.57
C LEU A 1052 -11.20 31.77 12.71
N THR A 1053 -11.76 31.69 13.91
CA THR A 1053 -11.27 32.38 15.10
C THR A 1053 -10.12 31.65 15.79
N GLU A 1054 -9.72 30.47 15.31
CA GLU A 1054 -8.52 29.77 15.77
C GLU A 1054 -7.26 30.55 15.38
N GLU A 1055 -6.56 31.09 16.37
CA GLU A 1055 -5.33 31.86 16.22
C GLU A 1055 -4.26 31.11 15.43
N ASN A 1056 -4.13 29.80 15.65
CA ASN A 1056 -3.19 28.90 14.98
C ASN A 1056 -3.34 28.90 13.45
N ARG A 1057 -4.57 28.92 12.93
CA ARG A 1057 -4.85 28.91 11.48
C ARG A 1057 -4.58 30.27 10.85
N ILE A 1058 -4.86 31.35 11.57
CA ILE A 1058 -4.56 32.71 11.10
C ILE A 1058 -3.06 32.92 11.04
N ASN A 1059 -2.33 32.47 12.06
CA ASN A 1059 -0.87 32.46 12.07
C ASN A 1059 -0.33 31.76 10.81
N VAL A 1060 -0.83 30.56 10.54
CA VAL A 1060 -0.43 29.80 9.35
C VAL A 1060 -0.83 30.52 8.09
N ALA A 1061 -2.04 31.10 7.97
CA ALA A 1061 -2.48 31.76 6.75
C ALA A 1061 -1.70 33.05 6.42
N PHE A 1062 -1.43 33.89 7.42
CA PHE A 1062 -0.79 35.19 7.23
C PHE A 1062 0.73 35.04 7.07
N SER A 1063 1.32 33.97 7.61
CA SER A 1063 2.78 33.77 7.60
C SER A 1063 3.37 33.12 6.34
N ARG A 1064 2.56 33.00 5.28
CA ARG A 1064 2.94 32.34 4.02
C ARG A 1064 3.45 33.31 2.96
N ALA A 1065 3.12 34.59 3.10
CA ALA A 1065 3.47 35.63 2.15
C ALA A 1065 4.85 36.23 2.44
N ARG A 1066 5.76 36.22 1.47
CA ARG A 1066 7.04 36.92 1.59
C ARG A 1066 6.91 38.42 1.32
N LYS A 1067 6.28 38.79 0.21
CA LYS A 1067 6.20 40.17 -0.30
C LYS A 1067 4.80 40.76 -0.27
N GLY A 1068 3.74 39.98 -0.52
CA GLY A 1068 2.38 40.51 -0.63
C GLY A 1068 1.32 39.64 0.01
N LEU A 1069 0.44 40.25 0.81
CA LEU A 1069 -0.69 39.57 1.47
C LEU A 1069 -2.01 40.29 1.17
N PHE A 1070 -2.85 39.66 0.35
CA PHE A 1070 -4.16 40.20 -0.01
C PHE A 1070 -5.26 39.25 0.48
N VAL A 1071 -6.07 39.71 1.42
CA VAL A 1071 -7.09 38.89 2.09
C VAL A 1071 -8.47 39.44 1.77
N ILE A 1072 -9.38 38.56 1.36
CA ILE A 1072 -10.80 38.87 1.16
C ILE A 1072 -11.64 38.17 2.23
N GLY A 1073 -12.58 38.90 2.82
CA GLY A 1073 -13.46 38.36 3.83
C GLY A 1073 -14.56 39.28 4.29
N ASN A 1074 -15.45 38.75 5.11
CA ASN A 1074 -16.38 39.56 5.88
C ASN A 1074 -15.76 39.86 7.25
N PHE A 1075 -14.89 40.88 7.31
CA PHE A 1075 -14.19 41.23 8.53
C PHE A 1075 -15.10 41.85 9.59
N GLU A 1076 -16.25 42.41 9.21
CA GLU A 1076 -17.27 42.85 10.18
C GLU A 1076 -17.81 41.65 10.97
N LEU A 1077 -18.07 40.53 10.29
CA LEU A 1077 -18.47 39.29 10.94
C LEU A 1077 -17.38 38.73 11.83
N LEU A 1078 -16.15 38.67 11.32
CA LEU A 1078 -15.01 38.13 12.06
C LEU A 1078 -14.68 38.98 13.29
N TYR A 1079 -14.84 40.31 13.20
CA TYR A 1079 -14.69 41.23 14.33
C TYR A 1079 -15.76 41.00 15.41
N LYS A 1080 -17.01 40.75 15.02
CA LYS A 1080 -18.16 40.54 15.93
C LYS A 1080 -18.33 39.09 16.39
N ALA A 1081 -17.49 38.17 15.95
CA ALA A 1081 -17.60 36.75 16.29
C ALA A 1081 -17.51 36.54 17.82
N ARG A 1082 -18.46 35.78 18.38
CA ARG A 1082 -18.56 35.53 19.82
C ARG A 1082 -17.54 34.48 20.27
N GLN A 1083 -16.36 34.93 20.69
CA GLN A 1083 -15.35 34.11 21.35
C GLN A 1083 -14.51 34.96 22.31
N GLU A 1084 -14.17 34.41 23.48
CA GLU A 1084 -13.20 35.02 24.39
C GLU A 1084 -11.84 35.12 23.70
N ASN A 1085 -11.20 36.30 23.77
CA ASN A 1085 -9.93 36.58 23.09
C ASN A 1085 -9.93 36.38 21.57
N ASN A 1086 -10.98 36.83 20.88
CA ASN A 1086 -11.06 36.82 19.42
C ASN A 1086 -9.93 37.64 18.76
N ILE A 1087 -8.93 36.95 18.23
CA ILE A 1087 -7.76 37.50 17.53
C ILE A 1087 -8.14 38.40 16.33
N TRP A 1088 -9.29 38.20 15.68
CA TRP A 1088 -9.73 39.05 14.58
C TRP A 1088 -9.98 40.50 14.98
N THR A 1089 -10.33 40.76 16.25
CA THR A 1089 -10.42 42.14 16.77
C THR A 1089 -9.08 42.85 16.64
N LYS A 1090 -8.01 42.22 17.16
CA LYS A 1090 -6.63 42.71 17.07
C LYS A 1090 -6.15 42.85 15.63
N VAL A 1091 -6.45 41.87 14.76
CA VAL A 1091 -6.08 41.90 13.34
C VAL A 1091 -6.76 43.05 12.62
N VAL A 1092 -8.07 43.24 12.83
CA VAL A 1092 -8.83 44.32 12.20
C VAL A 1092 -8.38 45.68 12.72
N ASP A 1093 -8.17 45.84 14.03
CA ASP A 1093 -7.71 47.11 14.62
C ASP A 1093 -6.30 47.48 14.15
N LEU A 1094 -5.38 46.52 14.10
CA LEU A 1094 -4.06 46.71 13.52
C LEU A 1094 -4.16 47.08 12.03
N SER A 1095 -5.03 46.41 11.27
CA SER A 1095 -5.20 46.71 9.84
C SER A 1095 -5.78 48.11 9.59
N LYS A 1096 -6.67 48.61 10.46
CA LYS A 1096 -7.16 49.99 10.40
C LYS A 1096 -6.05 50.98 10.75
N LYS A 1097 -5.31 50.73 11.84
CA LYS A 1097 -4.18 51.56 12.28
C LYS A 1097 -3.10 51.70 11.21
N LYS A 1098 -2.82 50.63 10.46
CA LYS A 1098 -1.82 50.59 9.38
C LYS A 1098 -2.36 51.01 8.02
N GLY A 1099 -3.66 51.32 7.90
CA GLY A 1099 -4.28 51.67 6.61
C GLY A 1099 -4.45 50.48 5.63
N HIS A 1100 -4.26 49.25 6.09
CA HIS A 1100 -4.42 48.03 5.30
C HIS A 1100 -5.89 47.63 5.12
N TYR A 1101 -6.79 48.02 6.03
CA TYR A 1101 -8.22 47.73 5.96
C TYR A 1101 -8.92 48.50 4.84
N GLN A 1102 -9.57 47.80 3.91
CA GLN A 1102 -10.35 48.42 2.83
C GLN A 1102 -11.82 47.96 2.89
N GLN A 1103 -12.74 48.92 3.04
CA GLN A 1103 -14.17 48.66 3.12
C GLN A 1103 -14.82 48.71 1.74
N ASN A 1104 -15.36 47.59 1.27
CA ASN A 1104 -16.06 47.43 -0.01
C ASN A 1104 -15.23 47.77 -1.27
N HIS A 1105 -13.90 47.88 -1.18
CA HIS A 1105 -13.06 48.17 -2.34
C HIS A 1105 -11.62 47.64 -2.19
N PHE A 1106 -10.95 47.32 -3.30
CA PHE A 1106 -9.49 47.18 -3.38
C PHE A 1106 -8.88 48.49 -3.91
N LYS A 1107 -7.64 48.77 -3.51
CA LYS A 1107 -6.83 49.86 -4.08
C LYS A 1107 -5.79 49.26 -5.03
N LEU A 1108 -6.07 49.34 -6.32
CA LEU A 1108 -5.13 49.00 -7.39
C LEU A 1108 -4.32 50.24 -7.78
N GLN A 1109 -3.19 50.08 -8.46
CA GLN A 1109 -2.32 51.18 -8.87
C GLN A 1109 -1.82 50.98 -10.31
N CYS A 1110 -1.90 52.00 -11.22
CA CYS A 1110 -1.22 51.89 -12.53
C CYS A 1110 0.29 51.81 -12.26
N ARG A 1111 0.92 50.81 -12.85
CA ARG A 1111 2.36 50.55 -12.69
C ARG A 1111 3.21 51.73 -13.16
N CYS A 1112 2.81 52.35 -14.26
CA CYS A 1112 3.56 53.41 -14.93
C CYS A 1112 3.46 54.74 -14.17
N HIS A 1113 2.25 55.16 -13.81
CA HIS A 1113 2.00 56.51 -13.27
C HIS A 1113 1.74 56.55 -11.76
N LYS A 1114 1.81 55.41 -11.07
CA LYS A 1114 1.56 55.27 -9.62
C LYS A 1114 0.22 55.85 -9.13
N LYS A 1115 -0.72 56.11 -10.04
CA LYS A 1115 -2.08 56.56 -9.73
C LYS A 1115 -2.90 55.39 -9.16
N SER A 1116 -3.52 55.61 -8.01
CA SER A 1116 -4.38 54.63 -7.34
C SER A 1116 -5.81 54.66 -7.87
N TYR A 1117 -6.44 53.49 -7.93
CA TYR A 1117 -7.80 53.28 -8.39
C TYR A 1117 -8.54 52.38 -7.40
N ILE A 1118 -9.78 52.74 -7.13
CA ILE A 1118 -10.68 52.03 -6.23
C ILE A 1118 -11.55 51.10 -7.10
N VAL A 1119 -11.57 49.81 -6.76
CA VAL A 1119 -12.40 48.80 -7.45
C VAL A 1119 -13.24 48.04 -6.42
N GLN A 1120 -14.56 47.98 -6.62
CA GLN A 1120 -15.51 47.46 -5.63
C GLN A 1120 -16.01 46.05 -5.95
N SER A 1121 -15.84 45.59 -7.19
CA SER A 1121 -16.37 44.32 -7.69
C SER A 1121 -15.40 43.61 -8.63
N ALA A 1122 -15.59 42.29 -8.78
CA ALA A 1122 -14.88 41.48 -9.76
C ALA A 1122 -15.00 42.05 -11.19
N LYS A 1123 -16.19 42.57 -11.55
CA LYS A 1123 -16.45 43.21 -12.84
C LYS A 1123 -15.64 44.50 -13.02
N GLU A 1124 -15.47 45.31 -11.98
CA GLU A 1124 -14.61 46.50 -12.05
C GLU A 1124 -13.13 46.16 -12.17
N ILE A 1125 -12.65 45.08 -11.54
CA ILE A 1125 -11.29 44.57 -11.75
C ILE A 1125 -11.13 44.12 -13.21
N GLN A 1126 -12.10 43.38 -13.76
CA GLN A 1126 -12.08 42.97 -15.16
C GLN A 1126 -12.09 44.17 -16.11
N ASN A 1127 -12.92 45.18 -15.85
CA ASN A 1127 -12.90 46.44 -16.60
C ASN A 1127 -11.55 47.17 -16.46
N PHE A 1128 -10.91 47.11 -15.29
CA PHE A 1128 -9.57 47.67 -15.09
C PHE A 1128 -8.54 46.99 -16.01
N ILE A 1129 -8.64 45.67 -16.16
CA ILE A 1129 -7.80 44.88 -17.06
C ILE A 1129 -8.08 45.21 -18.53
N ASP A 1130 -9.36 45.25 -18.93
CA ASP A 1130 -9.75 45.35 -20.34
C ASP A 1130 -9.74 46.80 -20.88
N GLN A 1131 -10.12 47.80 -20.06
CA GLN A 1131 -10.42 49.17 -20.53
C GLN A 1131 -9.27 50.18 -20.38
N LYS A 1132 -8.06 49.78 -19.93
CA LYS A 1132 -6.89 50.66 -19.77
C LYS A 1132 -7.24 51.99 -19.06
N ILE A 1133 -7.81 51.92 -17.85
CA ILE A 1133 -8.41 53.06 -17.15
C ILE A 1133 -7.42 54.22 -16.90
N CYS A 1134 -6.12 53.95 -16.86
CA CYS A 1134 -5.13 55.01 -16.87
C CYS A 1134 -4.97 55.62 -18.27
N LYS A 1135 -5.69 56.71 -18.51
CA LYS A 1135 -5.69 57.44 -19.79
C LYS A 1135 -4.47 58.34 -20.02
N GLN A 1136 -3.44 58.24 -19.18
CA GLN A 1136 -2.21 59.02 -19.36
C GLN A 1136 -1.31 58.37 -20.42
N PRO A 1137 -0.56 59.16 -21.22
CA PRO A 1137 0.44 58.62 -22.14
C PRO A 1137 1.49 57.83 -21.34
N CYS A 1138 1.90 56.66 -21.85
CA CYS A 1138 2.80 55.76 -21.13
C CYS A 1138 4.18 56.40 -20.92
N GLY A 1139 4.81 56.92 -21.99
CA GLY A 1139 6.08 57.65 -21.91
C GLY A 1139 7.26 56.84 -21.37
N GLN A 1140 7.12 55.52 -21.22
CA GLN A 1140 8.19 54.66 -20.68
C GLN A 1140 9.26 54.49 -21.76
N LYS A 1141 10.53 54.75 -21.43
CA LYS A 1141 11.66 54.47 -22.33
C LYS A 1141 11.80 52.97 -22.59
N LEU A 1142 11.82 52.60 -23.86
CA LEU A 1142 12.04 51.25 -24.37
C LEU A 1142 13.55 50.95 -24.41
N GLY A 1143 13.93 49.67 -24.55
CA GLY A 1143 15.34 49.26 -24.59
C GLY A 1143 16.16 49.87 -25.74
N CYS A 1144 15.49 50.36 -26.78
CA CYS A 1144 16.02 51.11 -27.91
C CYS A 1144 16.19 52.63 -27.67
N GLY A 1145 15.79 53.14 -26.51
CA GLY A 1145 15.84 54.58 -26.18
C GLY A 1145 14.58 55.39 -26.54
N HIS A 1146 13.72 54.92 -27.42
CA HIS A 1146 12.44 55.57 -27.76
C HIS A 1146 11.42 55.52 -26.61
N GLU A 1147 10.53 56.52 -26.54
CA GLU A 1147 9.43 56.54 -25.57
C GLU A 1147 8.20 55.78 -26.11
N CYS A 1148 7.52 55.05 -25.23
CA CYS A 1148 6.28 54.37 -25.58
C CYS A 1148 5.16 55.37 -25.90
N ASP A 1149 4.64 55.31 -27.13
CA ASP A 1149 3.60 56.18 -27.68
C ASP A 1149 2.16 55.77 -27.30
N GLN A 1150 2.00 54.63 -26.62
CA GLN A 1150 0.70 54.09 -26.21
C GLN A 1150 0.15 54.77 -24.94
N ILE A 1151 -1.17 54.72 -24.74
CA ILE A 1151 -1.82 55.05 -23.45
C ILE A 1151 -1.41 54.02 -22.36
N CYS A 1152 -1.30 54.39 -21.06
CA CYS A 1152 -0.88 53.46 -19.96
C CYS A 1152 -1.56 52.12 -20.14
N HIS A 1153 -0.73 51.09 -20.26
CA HIS A 1153 -1.13 49.72 -20.41
C HIS A 1153 -0.50 48.90 -19.28
N ILE A 1154 -1.20 47.84 -18.87
CA ILE A 1154 -0.81 47.02 -17.72
C ILE A 1154 0.47 46.21 -17.99
N GLN A 1155 0.68 45.79 -19.24
CA GLN A 1155 1.83 44.98 -19.66
C GLN A 1155 3.11 45.83 -19.78
N PRO A 1156 4.32 45.25 -19.70
CA PRO A 1156 5.56 45.98 -19.93
C PRO A 1156 5.67 46.50 -21.37
N CYS A 1157 6.27 47.67 -21.57
CA CYS A 1157 6.56 48.20 -22.90
C CYS A 1157 7.66 47.36 -23.56
N THR A 1158 7.31 46.55 -24.56
CA THR A 1158 8.24 45.63 -25.23
C THR A 1158 8.39 45.88 -26.73
N LYS A 1159 7.49 46.66 -27.34
CA LYS A 1159 7.49 46.93 -28.79
C LYS A 1159 7.63 48.43 -29.06
N CYS A 1160 8.62 48.75 -29.89
CA CYS A 1160 8.87 50.06 -30.49
C CYS A 1160 8.02 50.17 -31.77
N THR A 1161 7.20 51.22 -31.88
CA THR A 1161 6.45 51.57 -33.10
C THR A 1161 7.22 52.50 -34.03
N GLN A 1162 8.36 53.02 -33.56
CA GLN A 1162 9.27 53.91 -34.29
C GLN A 1162 10.40 53.08 -34.93
N GLU A 1163 11.05 53.62 -35.97
CA GLU A 1163 12.25 52.99 -36.54
C GLU A 1163 13.38 53.04 -35.51
N CYS A 1164 13.66 51.88 -34.94
CA CYS A 1164 14.60 51.69 -33.86
C CYS A 1164 16.01 51.47 -34.44
N VAL A 1165 16.98 52.34 -34.10
CA VAL A 1165 18.39 52.29 -34.58
C VAL A 1165 19.18 51.22 -33.84
#